data_AF-A0A4R0RK20-F1
#
_entry.id   AF-A0A4R0RK20-F1
#
_cell.length_a   1.000
_cell.length_b   1.000
_cell.length_c   1.000
_cell.angle_alpha   90.00
_cell.angle_beta   90.00
_cell.angle_gamma   90.00
#
_symmetry.space_group_name_H-M   'P 1'
#
loop_
_entity.id
_entity.type
_entity.pdbx_description
1 polymer ?
#
loop_
_entity_poly.entity_id
_entity_poly.type
_entity_poly.pdbx_seq_one_letter_code
_entity_poly.pdbx_strand_id
1 'polypeptide(L)'
;MHSPRQQTASAASRTSTTEPLPLLTTTIAMFAEELKTFRRLGLRYVLLQVLNFASVLASGLMMWKGLGLVTNTESPIVVVLSGSMEPAFYRGDLLFLTNPTSERYVNGDITVYKVPGADIPIVHRVLETHDVPLKSKKGTVAAAPLASKQLLLTKGDNNNIDDIELYQGLEYLERKHIVGKVRGFLPYVGYVTIAMNDFPQLNNVSLRFSSAFDSGFVKMATMEKDSLSTGSEEKIQVVTIESSPSYEQVEENSDTRLARFTSWLSRWGVETHGIPPIPEERRTDPRLYQIFLMWFSANINILAFSTGAAGPAFFGLGIRTSALIGLVVDSLTATIPAYFAVFGPKLGTRAMVQSRYSWGYYGAIIPSILNVLTNEGFLIITAILGGQLLAGVSGNVTTSVGVVIISIIALGVTFAGYQILHWYEALCWIPSLAVFVIMIGVGSKTLVNAPITDPTPATAAMILTYGATLASNVVSWAPLTPDYGVHHRGDASDFKIFSYAYLGFFLSMVPVHILGAVFTAAAYSNPSWQAGLGDGNNNIGGLIAAVLEPVGGFSKFLLIVLALTLPSSASPTLYTTCTSFMTISSVFARIPRFILAVIAVAVCIPVAIVGATRFYSTMVQILSFIGYWSSPFAVIVLTEHFLFRHNRWCAYPDPPTTYNKPHLLPPGYAATFTFAVCVGAIVPCMAQEWWTGPVAKAGAGDVGMLVGGAVGVVVYVGARGLERKYFGR
;
A
#
# COMPACT_ATOMS: atom_id res chain seq x y z
N MET A 1 -25.45 58.32 -54.44
CA MET A 1 -26.05 58.05 -53.12
C MET A 1 -24.93 57.66 -52.16
N HIS A 2 -24.70 58.53 -51.16
CA HIS A 2 -23.90 58.45 -49.93
C HIS A 2 -22.65 57.53 -49.81
N SER A 3 -21.46 58.11 -50.06
CA SER A 3 -20.36 58.53 -49.11
C SER A 3 -20.47 58.18 -47.60
N PRO A 4 -19.39 58.21 -46.75
CA PRO A 4 -17.92 58.46 -46.96
C PRO A 4 -16.96 57.38 -46.34
N ARG A 5 -15.66 57.22 -46.71
CA ARG A 5 -14.40 57.99 -46.32
C ARG A 5 -14.22 58.14 -44.79
N GLN A 6 -13.08 57.98 -44.09
CA GLN A 6 -11.62 58.11 -44.29
C GLN A 6 -10.92 57.44 -43.06
N GLN A 7 -9.69 56.87 -43.12
CA GLN A 7 -8.39 57.49 -42.71
C GLN A 7 -8.48 58.41 -41.46
N THR A 8 -7.65 58.41 -40.40
CA THR A 8 -6.24 58.04 -40.17
C THR A 8 -5.87 58.31 -38.70
N ALA A 9 -4.91 57.52 -38.18
CA ALA A 9 -3.80 57.91 -37.29
C ALA A 9 -3.99 58.30 -35.80
N SER A 10 -3.02 57.76 -35.03
CA SER A 10 -2.32 58.33 -33.87
C SER A 10 -2.94 58.18 -32.47
N ALA A 11 -2.34 57.33 -31.64
CA ALA A 11 -1.38 57.76 -30.61
C ALA A 11 -1.09 56.62 -29.62
N ALA A 12 0.18 56.31 -29.43
CA ALA A 12 0.64 55.45 -28.36
C ALA A 12 0.47 56.15 -27.00
N SER A 13 -0.17 55.47 -26.04
CA SER A 13 0.08 55.69 -24.62
C SER A 13 0.51 54.37 -23.98
N ARG A 14 1.69 54.39 -23.35
CA ARG A 14 2.18 53.33 -22.49
C ARG A 14 1.41 53.40 -21.17
N THR A 15 0.77 52.30 -20.79
CA THR A 15 0.50 52.00 -19.38
C THR A 15 0.93 50.57 -19.12
N SER A 16 2.06 50.45 -18.42
CA SER A 16 2.49 49.22 -17.76
C SER A 16 1.63 48.99 -16.53
N THR A 17 0.85 47.91 -16.53
CA THR A 17 0.31 47.32 -15.29
C THR A 17 0.56 45.82 -15.35
N THR A 18 1.51 45.39 -14.52
CA THR A 18 1.74 44.00 -14.14
C THR A 18 0.52 43.48 -13.38
N GLU A 19 -0.24 42.57 -13.98
CA GLU A 19 -1.24 41.77 -13.25
C GLU A 19 -0.55 40.62 -12.51
N PRO A 20 -0.86 40.36 -11.22
CA PRO A 20 -0.47 39.13 -10.54
C PRO A 20 -1.49 38.01 -10.78
N LEU A 21 -0.97 36.78 -10.84
CA LEU A 21 -1.62 35.47 -11.05
C LEU A 21 -3.12 35.35 -10.62
N PRO A 22 -4.03 34.87 -11.50
CA PRO A 22 -5.42 34.55 -11.15
C PRO A 22 -5.61 33.21 -10.40
N LEU A 23 -4.59 32.36 -10.30
CA LEU A 23 -4.74 30.96 -9.89
C LEU A 23 -5.12 30.79 -8.41
N LEU A 24 -4.56 31.62 -7.52
CA LEU A 24 -4.76 31.48 -6.07
C LEU A 24 -6.18 31.91 -5.65
N THR A 25 -6.69 32.99 -6.26
CA THR A 25 -8.01 33.56 -5.96
C THR A 25 -9.13 32.63 -6.41
N THR A 26 -8.97 31.99 -7.58
CA THR A 26 -9.91 30.98 -8.08
C THR A 26 -9.89 29.71 -7.22
N THR A 27 -8.71 29.28 -6.75
CA THR A 27 -8.57 28.12 -5.86
C THR A 27 -9.23 28.36 -4.50
N ILE A 28 -9.06 29.55 -3.92
CA ILE A 28 -9.71 29.95 -2.66
C ILE A 28 -11.23 30.06 -2.83
N ALA A 29 -11.72 30.58 -3.96
CA ALA A 29 -13.14 30.68 -4.26
C ALA A 29 -13.80 29.30 -4.44
N MET A 30 -13.15 28.38 -5.16
CA MET A 30 -13.60 26.99 -5.32
C MET A 30 -13.60 26.24 -3.98
N PHE A 31 -12.56 26.43 -3.16
CA PHE A 31 -12.49 25.84 -1.82
C PHE A 31 -13.59 26.38 -0.90
N ALA A 32 -13.91 27.68 -1.00
CA ALA A 32 -15.01 28.30 -0.26
C ALA A 32 -16.38 27.82 -0.73
N GLU A 33 -16.57 27.53 -2.02
CA GLU A 33 -17.78 26.89 -2.54
C GLU A 33 -17.92 25.45 -2.05
N GLU A 34 -16.85 24.65 -2.05
CA GLU A 34 -16.88 23.27 -1.55
C GLU A 34 -17.08 23.20 -0.03
N LEU A 35 -16.48 24.09 0.75
CA LEU A 35 -16.77 24.24 2.18
C LEU A 35 -18.22 24.68 2.43
N LYS A 36 -18.78 25.51 1.54
CA LYS A 36 -20.21 25.84 1.57
C LYS A 36 -21.06 24.63 1.21
N THR A 37 -20.65 23.79 0.25
CA THR A 37 -21.31 22.53 -0.11
C THR A 37 -21.27 21.54 1.07
N PHE A 38 -20.14 21.41 1.76
CA PHE A 38 -19.99 20.60 2.96
C PHE A 38 -20.85 21.11 4.13
N ARG A 39 -20.97 22.44 4.30
CA ARG A 39 -21.92 23.07 5.25
C ARG A 39 -23.39 22.93 4.81
N ARG A 40 -23.67 22.81 3.51
CA ARG A 40 -25.01 22.62 2.93
C ARG A 40 -25.52 21.18 3.05
N LEU A 41 -24.61 20.21 3.03
CA LEU A 41 -24.88 18.80 3.29
C LEU A 41 -25.15 18.62 4.79
N GLY A 42 -26.32 19.08 5.24
CA GLY A 42 -26.71 19.11 6.65
C GLY A 42 -26.62 17.73 7.33
N LEU A 43 -26.69 17.75 8.66
CA LEU A 43 -26.58 16.58 9.57
C LEU A 43 -27.23 15.29 9.05
N ARG A 44 -28.35 15.40 8.34
CA ARG A 44 -29.05 14.27 7.70
C ARG A 44 -28.20 13.48 6.71
N TYR A 45 -27.33 14.12 5.93
CA TYR A 45 -26.43 13.44 5.00
C TYR A 45 -25.32 12.68 5.74
N VAL A 46 -24.74 13.30 6.78
CA VAL A 46 -23.78 12.64 7.67
C VAL A 46 -24.43 11.44 8.37
N LEU A 47 -25.66 11.60 8.87
CA LEU A 47 -26.43 10.51 9.49
C LEU A 47 -26.73 9.38 8.51
N LEU A 48 -27.02 9.67 7.24
CA LEU A 48 -27.19 8.65 6.20
C LEU A 48 -25.90 7.91 5.89
N GLN A 49 -24.74 8.59 5.92
CA GLN A 49 -23.45 7.94 5.74
C GLN A 49 -23.06 7.08 6.95
N VAL A 50 -23.34 7.55 8.17
CA VAL A 50 -23.22 6.74 9.39
C VAL A 50 -24.13 5.53 9.32
N LEU A 51 -25.37 5.69 8.82
CA LEU A 51 -26.30 4.59 8.64
C LEU A 51 -25.83 3.58 7.58
N ASN A 52 -25.28 4.03 6.46
CA ASN A 52 -24.68 3.16 5.45
C ASN A 52 -23.51 2.37 6.04
N PHE A 53 -22.61 3.03 6.78
CA PHE A 53 -21.51 2.36 7.47
C PHE A 53 -22.02 1.36 8.52
N ALA A 54 -23.01 1.74 9.33
CA ALA A 54 -23.65 0.85 10.29
C ALA A 54 -24.31 -0.36 9.60
N SER A 55 -24.90 -0.18 8.41
CA SER A 55 -25.50 -1.27 7.63
C SER A 55 -24.46 -2.29 7.13
N VAL A 56 -23.24 -1.83 6.81
CA VAL A 56 -22.13 -2.70 6.40
C VAL A 56 -21.65 -3.53 7.60
N LEU A 57 -21.42 -2.89 8.75
CA LEU A 57 -21.06 -3.60 9.98
C LEU A 57 -22.16 -4.58 10.41
N ALA A 58 -23.43 -4.16 10.34
CA ALA A 58 -24.58 -5.01 10.63
C ALA A 58 -24.65 -6.20 9.68
N SER A 59 -24.33 -6.03 8.39
CA SER A 59 -24.32 -7.14 7.43
C SER A 59 -23.24 -8.18 7.75
N GLY A 60 -22.05 -7.73 8.16
CA GLY A 60 -20.99 -8.63 8.65
C GLY A 60 -21.41 -9.40 9.91
N LEU A 61 -22.03 -8.71 10.88
CA LEU A 61 -22.55 -9.33 12.10
C LEU A 61 -23.72 -10.28 11.84
N MET A 62 -24.64 -9.93 10.93
CA MET A 62 -25.74 -10.79 10.50
C MET A 62 -25.23 -12.03 9.79
N MET A 63 -24.18 -11.91 8.98
CA MET A 63 -23.53 -13.06 8.35
C MET A 63 -22.90 -13.99 9.40
N TRP A 64 -22.18 -13.44 10.39
CA TRP A 64 -21.59 -14.23 11.49
C TRP A 64 -22.66 -14.94 12.32
N LYS A 65 -23.71 -14.23 12.74
CA LYS A 65 -24.82 -14.81 13.51
C LYS A 65 -25.65 -15.79 12.68
N GLY A 66 -25.86 -15.50 11.39
CA GLY A 66 -26.51 -16.40 10.45
C GLY A 66 -25.73 -17.70 10.28
N LEU A 67 -24.40 -17.61 10.14
CA LEU A 67 -23.54 -18.79 10.08
C LEU A 67 -23.60 -19.60 11.38
N GLY A 68 -23.58 -18.93 12.55
CA GLY A 68 -23.75 -19.61 13.84
C GLY A 68 -25.10 -20.32 14.00
N LEU A 69 -26.19 -19.73 13.50
CA LEU A 69 -27.52 -20.36 13.47
C LEU A 69 -27.55 -21.58 12.54
N VAL A 70 -26.99 -21.47 11.34
CA VAL A 70 -26.95 -22.57 10.35
C VAL A 70 -26.12 -23.75 10.86
N THR A 71 -24.98 -23.46 11.49
CA THR A 71 -24.06 -24.48 12.01
C THR A 71 -24.42 -24.95 13.42
N ASN A 72 -25.43 -24.34 14.04
CA ASN A 72 -25.84 -24.53 15.43
C ASN A 72 -24.68 -24.43 16.43
N THR A 73 -23.76 -23.49 16.22
CA THR A 73 -22.62 -23.23 17.11
C THR A 73 -22.41 -21.73 17.29
N GLU A 74 -21.95 -21.34 18.47
CA GLU A 74 -21.64 -19.94 18.79
C GLU A 74 -20.35 -19.46 18.09
N SER A 75 -19.49 -20.40 17.70
CA SER A 75 -18.20 -20.15 17.07
C SER A 75 -18.00 -21.10 15.88
N PRO A 76 -18.58 -20.79 14.71
CA PRO A 76 -18.50 -21.65 13.52
C PRO A 76 -17.09 -21.81 12.96
N ILE A 77 -16.17 -20.92 13.34
CA ILE A 77 -14.77 -20.92 12.91
C ILE A 77 -13.89 -20.76 14.15
N VAL A 78 -12.90 -21.63 14.31
CA VAL A 78 -11.89 -21.58 15.37
C VAL A 78 -10.49 -21.84 14.82
N VAL A 79 -9.46 -21.46 15.57
CA VAL A 79 -8.07 -21.65 15.15
C VAL A 79 -7.31 -22.51 16.15
N VAL A 80 -6.47 -23.40 15.64
CA VAL A 80 -5.61 -24.29 16.43
C VAL A 80 -4.43 -23.51 16.99
N LEU A 81 -4.33 -23.44 18.31
CA LEU A 81 -3.29 -22.65 19.01
C LEU A 81 -2.09 -23.48 19.47
N SER A 82 -2.24 -24.81 19.58
CA SER A 82 -1.24 -25.73 20.13
C SER A 82 -1.02 -26.95 19.22
N GLY A 83 0.08 -27.68 19.44
CA GLY A 83 0.41 -28.92 18.72
C GLY A 83 -0.11 -30.20 19.38
N SER A 84 -1.13 -30.13 20.26
CA SER A 84 -1.67 -31.31 20.96
C SER A 84 -2.44 -32.26 20.04
N MET A 85 -2.77 -31.81 18.83
CA MET A 85 -3.48 -32.57 17.81
C MET A 85 -2.59 -33.05 16.67
N GLU A 86 -1.27 -32.92 16.77
CA GLU A 86 -0.37 -33.42 15.73
C GLU A 86 -0.41 -34.96 15.67
N PRO A 87 -0.42 -35.58 14.48
CA PRO A 87 -0.30 -34.98 13.14
C PRO A 87 -1.63 -34.58 12.48
N ALA A 88 -2.78 -34.73 13.15
CA ALA A 88 -4.09 -34.47 12.54
C ALA A 88 -4.33 -32.98 12.27
N PHE A 89 -3.92 -32.10 13.21
CA PHE A 89 -3.93 -30.65 13.03
C PHE A 89 -2.66 -30.03 13.58
N TYR A 90 -2.18 -28.99 12.88
CA TYR A 90 -1.03 -28.20 13.27
C TYR A 90 -1.46 -26.85 13.83
N ARG A 91 -0.60 -26.25 14.66
CA ARG A 91 -0.79 -24.86 15.10
C ARG A 91 -0.94 -23.96 13.88
N GLY A 92 -1.97 -23.10 13.91
CA GLY A 92 -2.31 -22.21 12.81
C GLY A 92 -3.33 -22.77 11.81
N ASP A 93 -3.83 -23.99 11.99
CA ASP A 93 -4.95 -24.50 11.19
C ASP A 93 -6.26 -23.81 11.60
N LEU A 94 -7.09 -23.48 10.61
CA LEU A 94 -8.41 -22.88 10.81
C LEU A 94 -9.49 -23.95 10.61
N LEU A 95 -10.31 -24.18 11.63
CA LEU A 95 -11.30 -25.26 11.68
C LEU A 95 -12.72 -24.73 11.50
N PHE A 96 -13.54 -25.46 10.75
CA PHE A 96 -14.96 -25.21 10.59
C PHE A 96 -15.78 -26.14 11.47
N LEU A 97 -16.66 -25.56 12.29
CA LEU A 97 -17.42 -26.28 13.32
C LEU A 97 -18.91 -26.34 13.00
N THR A 98 -19.54 -27.45 13.41
CA THR A 98 -21.00 -27.62 13.45
C THR A 98 -21.40 -28.35 14.74
N ASN A 99 -22.55 -28.04 15.33
CA ASN A 99 -23.02 -28.74 16.53
C ASN A 99 -24.54 -29.05 16.49
N PRO A 100 -25.07 -29.70 15.44
CA PRO A 100 -26.51 -29.93 15.30
C PRO A 100 -27.07 -30.82 16.41
N THR A 101 -28.14 -30.39 17.09
CA THR A 101 -28.74 -31.11 18.23
C THR A 101 -29.23 -32.52 17.89
N SER A 102 -29.50 -32.81 16.62
CA SER A 102 -29.96 -34.10 16.11
C SER A 102 -28.86 -35.17 15.97
N GLU A 103 -27.58 -34.79 16.03
CA GLU A 103 -26.45 -35.70 15.82
C GLU A 103 -25.72 -36.02 17.13
N ARG A 104 -25.36 -37.29 17.32
CA ARG A 104 -24.53 -37.77 18.45
C ARG A 104 -23.05 -37.71 18.07
N TYR A 105 -22.20 -37.50 19.05
CA TYR A 105 -20.75 -37.65 18.88
C TYR A 105 -20.39 -39.14 18.92
N VAL A 106 -19.42 -39.57 18.13
CA VAL A 106 -18.94 -40.96 18.11
C VAL A 106 -17.43 -41.02 18.37
N ASN A 107 -16.94 -42.18 18.79
CA ASN A 107 -15.50 -42.39 18.96
C ASN A 107 -14.75 -42.06 17.66
N GLY A 108 -13.69 -41.27 17.78
CA GLY A 108 -12.89 -40.77 16.67
C GLY A 108 -13.28 -39.38 16.15
N ASP A 109 -14.46 -38.85 16.53
CA ASP A 109 -14.83 -37.47 16.19
C ASP A 109 -13.86 -36.47 16.82
N ILE A 110 -13.55 -35.38 16.10
CA ILE A 110 -12.77 -34.29 16.67
C ILE A 110 -13.72 -33.17 17.10
N THR A 111 -13.66 -32.84 18.38
CA THR A 111 -14.57 -31.89 19.01
C THR A 111 -13.80 -30.72 19.59
N VAL A 112 -14.43 -29.55 19.54
CA VAL A 112 -13.97 -28.34 20.19
C VAL A 112 -14.82 -28.14 21.42
N TYR A 113 -14.21 -28.14 22.60
CA TYR A 113 -14.91 -28.00 23.86
C TYR A 113 -14.34 -26.87 24.71
N LYS A 114 -15.17 -26.33 25.58
CA LYS A 114 -14.79 -25.28 26.53
C LYS A 114 -15.07 -25.77 27.95
N VAL A 115 -14.01 -25.87 28.74
CA VAL A 115 -14.10 -26.26 30.15
C VAL A 115 -14.63 -25.06 30.96
N PRO A 116 -15.49 -25.27 31.96
CA PRO A 116 -15.92 -24.19 32.86
C PRO A 116 -14.71 -23.49 33.49
N GLY A 117 -14.63 -22.15 33.39
CA GLY A 117 -13.52 -21.37 33.93
C GLY A 117 -12.29 -21.25 33.02
N ALA A 118 -12.25 -21.94 31.88
CA ALA A 118 -11.19 -21.77 30.88
C ALA A 118 -11.61 -20.78 29.77
N ASP A 119 -10.75 -19.82 29.44
CA ASP A 119 -11.03 -18.82 28.40
C ASP A 119 -10.84 -19.36 26.97
N ILE A 120 -9.95 -20.34 26.80
CA ILE A 120 -9.53 -20.85 25.49
C ILE A 120 -10.19 -22.23 25.25
N PRO A 121 -10.91 -22.41 24.13
CA PRO A 121 -11.46 -23.71 23.78
C PRO A 121 -10.36 -24.69 23.36
N ILE A 122 -10.56 -25.97 23.66
CA ILE A 122 -9.61 -27.06 23.39
C ILE A 122 -10.17 -27.93 22.27
N VAL A 123 -9.32 -28.33 21.34
CA VAL A 123 -9.67 -29.19 20.19
C VAL A 123 -9.06 -30.56 20.41
N HIS A 124 -9.84 -31.59 20.72
CA HIS A 124 -9.32 -32.95 20.92
C HIS A 124 -10.26 -34.02 20.36
N ARG A 125 -9.74 -35.25 20.21
CA ARG A 125 -10.48 -36.39 19.68
C ARG A 125 -11.30 -37.07 20.77
N VAL A 126 -12.54 -37.43 20.46
CA VAL A 126 -13.41 -38.24 21.32
C VAL A 126 -12.87 -39.66 21.36
N LEU A 127 -12.43 -40.10 22.53
CA LEU A 127 -11.99 -41.48 22.79
C LEU A 127 -13.17 -42.40 23.08
N GLU A 128 -14.04 -41.98 24.00
CA GLU A 128 -15.14 -42.79 24.50
C GLU A 128 -16.41 -41.97 24.68
N THR A 129 -17.55 -42.62 24.44
CA THR A 129 -18.88 -42.03 24.65
C THR A 129 -19.74 -42.92 25.53
N HIS A 130 -20.32 -42.37 26.59
CA HIS A 130 -21.25 -43.07 27.48
C HIS A 130 -22.63 -42.43 27.42
N ASP A 131 -23.68 -43.25 27.23
CA ASP A 131 -25.06 -42.79 27.25
C ASP A 131 -25.72 -43.08 28.61
N VAL A 132 -26.15 -42.03 29.30
CA VAL A 132 -26.85 -42.13 30.58
C VAL A 132 -28.35 -41.89 30.36
N PRO A 133 -29.24 -42.84 30.66
CA PRO A 133 -30.69 -42.66 30.51
C PRO A 133 -31.19 -41.49 31.37
N LEU A 134 -31.99 -40.57 30.80
CA LEU A 134 -32.60 -39.49 31.59
C LEU A 134 -33.71 -40.07 32.48
N LYS A 135 -33.56 -39.98 33.81
CA LYS A 135 -34.63 -40.34 34.75
C LYS A 135 -35.76 -39.31 34.68
N SER A 136 -36.92 -39.69 34.13
CA SER A 136 -38.14 -38.89 34.18
C SER A 136 -38.78 -38.93 35.57
N LYS A 137 -39.20 -37.78 36.11
CA LYS A 137 -39.92 -37.66 37.41
C LYS A 137 -41.29 -38.38 37.45
N LYS A 138 -41.73 -39.03 36.37
CA LYS A 138 -42.99 -39.81 36.29
C LYS A 138 -42.85 -41.17 35.60
N GLY A 139 -41.76 -41.90 35.85
CA GLY A 139 -41.70 -43.36 35.61
C GLY A 139 -41.93 -43.85 34.16
N THR A 140 -41.91 -42.96 33.17
CA THR A 140 -42.01 -43.32 31.75
C THR A 140 -40.68 -43.05 31.08
N VAL A 141 -40.03 -44.12 30.60
CA VAL A 141 -38.81 -44.04 29.80
C VAL A 141 -39.24 -43.56 28.41
N ALA A 142 -38.83 -42.35 28.02
CA ALA A 142 -39.11 -41.84 26.69
C ALA A 142 -38.29 -42.67 25.67
N ALA A 143 -38.97 -43.43 24.82
CA ALA A 143 -38.36 -44.23 23.74
C ALA A 143 -37.99 -43.33 22.54
N ALA A 144 -37.06 -42.39 22.74
CA ALA A 144 -36.43 -41.62 21.68
C ALA A 144 -34.91 -41.80 21.75
N PRO A 145 -34.19 -41.95 20.61
CA PRO A 145 -32.73 -42.03 20.58
C PRO A 145 -32.00 -40.82 21.20
N LEU A 146 -32.72 -39.73 21.52
CA LEU A 146 -32.24 -38.52 22.18
C LEU A 146 -32.61 -38.41 23.68
N ALA A 147 -33.22 -39.44 24.28
CA ALA A 147 -33.63 -39.42 25.69
C ALA A 147 -32.52 -39.79 26.70
N SER A 148 -31.29 -39.97 26.25
CA SER A 148 -30.11 -40.24 27.09
C SER A 148 -29.12 -39.07 27.03
N LYS A 149 -28.56 -38.69 28.17
CA LYS A 149 -27.48 -37.71 28.29
C LYS A 149 -26.17 -38.36 27.85
N GLN A 150 -25.51 -37.81 26.82
CA GLN A 150 -24.21 -38.28 26.35
C GLN A 150 -23.08 -37.66 27.17
N LEU A 151 -22.15 -38.50 27.61
CA LEU A 151 -20.91 -38.14 28.27
C LEU A 151 -19.73 -38.51 27.34
N LEU A 152 -18.75 -37.62 27.23
CA LEU A 152 -17.62 -37.75 26.30
C LEU A 152 -16.29 -37.69 27.05
N LEU A 153 -15.38 -38.61 26.72
CA LEU A 153 -13.98 -38.56 27.09
C LEU A 153 -13.16 -38.19 25.85
N THR A 154 -12.27 -37.21 25.96
CA THR A 154 -11.45 -36.71 24.85
C THR A 154 -9.96 -36.86 25.17
N LYS A 155 -9.14 -36.82 24.13
CA LYS A 155 -7.68 -36.83 24.20
C LYS A 155 -7.07 -36.16 22.98
N GLY A 156 -6.01 -35.39 23.18
CA GLY A 156 -5.15 -34.91 22.09
C GLY A 156 -4.40 -36.04 21.40
N ASP A 157 -4.33 -36.01 20.07
CA ASP A 157 -3.65 -37.05 19.28
C ASP A 157 -2.16 -37.16 19.63
N ASN A 158 -1.53 -36.05 20.03
CA ASN A 158 -0.13 -35.96 20.45
C ASN A 158 0.07 -36.04 21.99
N ASN A 159 -1.00 -36.21 22.77
CA ASN A 159 -0.91 -36.32 24.23
C ASN A 159 -0.69 -37.79 24.64
N ASN A 160 -0.07 -38.05 25.79
CA ASN A 160 0.13 -39.43 26.30
C ASN A 160 -0.98 -39.92 27.23
N ILE A 161 -1.78 -39.00 27.77
CA ILE A 161 -2.88 -39.24 28.71
C ILE A 161 -4.17 -38.62 28.16
N ASP A 162 -5.32 -39.04 28.70
CA ASP A 162 -6.62 -38.43 28.40
C ASP A 162 -6.78 -37.04 29.04
N ASP A 163 -7.87 -36.35 28.70
CA ASP A 163 -8.10 -34.96 29.10
C ASP A 163 -8.77 -34.79 30.47
N ILE A 164 -8.90 -35.84 31.29
CA ILE A 164 -9.62 -35.75 32.59
C ILE A 164 -9.03 -34.64 33.48
N GLU A 165 -7.71 -34.51 33.53
CA GLU A 165 -7.03 -33.45 34.29
C GLU A 165 -7.35 -32.05 33.74
N LEU A 166 -7.59 -31.92 32.43
CA LEU A 166 -7.95 -30.65 31.79
C LEU A 166 -9.39 -30.24 32.09
N TYR A 167 -10.26 -31.17 32.49
CA TYR A 167 -11.67 -30.88 32.75
C TYR A 167 -11.95 -30.19 34.09
N GLN A 168 -10.91 -29.86 34.87
CA GLN A 168 -11.02 -29.12 36.14
C GLN A 168 -12.03 -29.75 37.13
N GLY A 169 -11.94 -31.07 37.32
CA GLY A 169 -12.76 -31.81 38.30
C GLY A 169 -14.02 -32.48 37.73
N LEU A 170 -14.27 -32.41 36.42
CA LEU A 170 -15.27 -33.27 35.76
C LEU A 170 -14.63 -34.59 35.31
N GLU A 171 -15.36 -35.69 35.39
CA GLU A 171 -14.92 -36.98 34.83
C GLU A 171 -15.21 -37.10 33.34
N TYR A 172 -16.30 -36.46 32.85
CA TYR A 172 -16.70 -36.50 31.45
C TYR A 172 -17.29 -35.16 30.99
N LEU A 173 -17.12 -34.87 29.70
CA LEU A 173 -17.75 -33.73 29.06
C LEU A 173 -19.20 -34.02 28.66
N GLU A 174 -20.06 -33.04 28.88
CA GLU A 174 -21.44 -33.07 28.39
C GLU A 174 -21.55 -32.21 27.14
N ARG A 175 -22.61 -32.40 26.35
CA ARG A 175 -22.87 -31.59 25.15
C ARG A 175 -22.84 -30.08 25.39
N LYS A 176 -23.21 -29.61 26.58
CA LYS A 176 -23.17 -28.17 26.96
C LYS A 176 -21.75 -27.60 27.01
N HIS A 177 -20.73 -28.45 27.16
CA HIS A 177 -19.32 -28.06 27.13
C HIS A 177 -18.77 -28.06 25.70
N ILE A 178 -19.52 -28.61 24.72
CA ILE A 178 -19.07 -28.73 23.34
C ILE A 178 -19.46 -27.49 22.54
N VAL A 179 -18.44 -26.81 21.99
CA VAL A 179 -18.59 -25.69 21.07
C VAL A 179 -19.01 -26.22 19.69
N GLY A 180 -18.37 -27.28 19.20
CA GLY A 180 -18.82 -28.01 18.01
C GLY A 180 -17.85 -29.06 17.49
N LYS A 181 -18.35 -29.89 16.57
CA LYS A 181 -17.64 -30.92 15.83
C LYS A 181 -16.94 -30.33 14.62
N VAL A 182 -15.67 -30.69 14.42
CA VAL A 182 -14.87 -30.26 13.27
C VAL A 182 -15.37 -30.97 12.00
N ARG A 183 -15.70 -30.20 10.96
CA ARG A 183 -16.17 -30.70 9.64
C ARG A 183 -15.15 -30.55 8.52
N GLY A 184 -14.21 -29.64 8.69
CA GLY A 184 -13.15 -29.36 7.72
C GLY A 184 -12.18 -28.34 8.28
N PHE A 185 -11.07 -28.13 7.58
CA PHE A 185 -10.06 -27.17 7.98
C PHE A 185 -9.32 -26.58 6.78
N LEU A 186 -8.69 -25.43 7.01
CA LEU A 186 -7.71 -24.82 6.11
C LEU A 186 -6.35 -24.76 6.81
N PRO A 187 -5.30 -25.38 6.26
CA PRO A 187 -4.01 -25.44 6.91
C PRO A 187 -3.35 -24.06 6.97
N TYR A 188 -2.72 -23.74 8.09
CA TYR A 188 -1.90 -22.54 8.33
C TYR A 188 -2.57 -21.15 8.20
N VAL A 189 -3.84 -21.06 7.78
CA VAL A 189 -4.57 -19.78 7.62
C VAL A 189 -4.82 -19.09 8.97
N GLY A 190 -5.05 -19.87 10.02
CA GLY A 190 -5.30 -19.40 11.37
C GLY A 190 -4.12 -18.64 12.00
N TYR A 191 -2.90 -18.74 11.47
CA TYR A 191 -1.80 -17.87 11.88
C TYR A 191 -2.14 -16.37 11.72
N VAL A 192 -3.04 -16.02 10.79
CA VAL A 192 -3.58 -14.65 10.66
C VAL A 192 -4.32 -14.23 11.94
N THR A 193 -5.16 -15.10 12.51
CA THR A 193 -5.92 -14.82 13.75
C THR A 193 -5.04 -14.91 14.99
N ILE A 194 -4.08 -15.84 15.04
CA ILE A 194 -3.10 -15.94 16.14
C ILE A 194 -2.28 -14.65 16.23
N ALA A 195 -1.81 -14.14 15.10
CA ALA A 195 -1.11 -12.87 15.04
C ALA A 195 -1.98 -11.65 15.45
N MET A 196 -3.31 -11.75 15.40
CA MET A 196 -4.18 -10.69 15.93
C MET A 196 -4.37 -10.78 17.45
N ASN A 197 -4.32 -11.99 18.03
CA ASN A 197 -4.56 -12.24 19.45
C ASN A 197 -3.28 -12.17 20.30
N ASP A 198 -2.15 -12.64 19.79
CA ASP A 198 -0.83 -12.58 20.45
C ASP A 198 -0.30 -11.14 20.57
N PHE A 199 -0.96 -10.18 19.92
CA PHE A 199 -0.69 -8.74 20.03
C PHE A 199 -1.96 -7.99 20.51
N PRO A 200 -2.29 -7.98 21.82
CA PRO A 200 -3.50 -7.36 22.39
C PRO A 200 -3.68 -5.85 22.08
N GLN A 201 -2.63 -5.20 21.58
CA GLN A 201 -2.63 -3.81 21.14
C GLN A 201 -3.48 -3.58 19.86
N LEU A 202 -3.69 -4.62 19.04
CA LEU A 202 -4.52 -4.58 17.83
C LEU A 202 -6.03 -4.45 18.15
N ASN A 203 -6.51 -5.13 19.19
CA ASN A 203 -7.93 -5.12 19.57
C ASN A 203 -8.35 -3.80 20.24
N ASN A 204 -7.48 -3.21 21.07
CA ASN A 204 -7.75 -1.94 21.74
C ASN A 204 -7.80 -0.76 20.78
N VAL A 205 -7.10 -0.81 19.64
CA VAL A 205 -7.15 0.24 18.60
C VAL A 205 -8.47 0.18 17.84
N SER A 206 -9.00 -1.00 17.48
CA SER A 206 -10.29 -1.11 16.77
C SER A 206 -11.49 -0.69 17.64
N LEU A 207 -11.53 -1.14 18.90
CA LEU A 207 -12.58 -0.79 19.86
C LEU A 207 -12.52 0.68 20.30
N ARG A 208 -11.32 1.26 20.40
CA ARG A 208 -11.17 2.68 20.74
C ARG A 208 -11.27 3.62 19.54
N PHE A 209 -11.09 3.15 18.31
CA PHE A 209 -11.50 3.89 17.11
C PHE A 209 -13.02 4.07 17.08
N SER A 210 -13.75 3.02 17.48
CA SER A 210 -15.22 3.08 17.63
C SER A 210 -15.64 3.99 18.79
N SER A 211 -14.95 3.95 19.94
CA SER A 211 -15.28 4.82 21.09
C SER A 211 -14.78 6.26 20.96
N ALA A 212 -13.74 6.53 20.17
CA ALA A 212 -13.28 7.88 19.81
C ALA A 212 -14.26 8.58 18.85
N PHE A 213 -15.00 7.81 18.04
CA PHE A 213 -16.09 8.33 17.22
C PHE A 213 -17.33 8.69 18.05
N ASP A 214 -17.68 7.88 19.06
CA ASP A 214 -18.81 8.18 19.96
C ASP A 214 -18.50 9.32 20.96
N SER A 215 -17.27 9.42 21.45
CA SER A 215 -16.88 10.43 22.44
C SER A 215 -16.63 11.84 21.87
N GLY A 216 -16.60 11.99 20.53
CA GLY A 216 -16.50 13.27 19.84
C GLY A 216 -17.82 14.04 19.73
N PHE A 217 -18.97 13.38 19.83
CA PHE A 217 -20.29 14.00 19.65
C PHE A 217 -20.98 14.40 20.96
N VAL A 218 -20.61 13.81 22.10
CA VAL A 218 -21.26 14.08 23.40
C VAL A 218 -20.55 15.20 24.18
N LYS A 219 -19.29 15.52 23.86
CA LYS A 219 -18.50 16.53 24.59
C LYS A 219 -18.69 17.99 24.15
N MET A 220 -19.72 18.27 23.35
CA MET A 220 -20.13 19.64 22.96
C MET A 220 -21.44 20.11 23.62
N ALA A 221 -21.93 19.38 24.63
CA ALA A 221 -23.09 19.77 25.42
C ALA A 221 -22.91 19.32 26.88
N THR A 222 -22.07 20.05 27.62
CA THR A 222 -22.13 20.31 29.08
C THR A 222 -20.75 20.78 29.57
N MET A 223 -20.59 22.10 29.68
CA MET A 223 -19.70 22.69 30.68
C MET A 223 -20.58 23.04 31.87
N GLU A 224 -20.20 22.58 33.06
CA GLU A 224 -20.14 23.36 34.32
C GLU A 224 -20.28 22.45 35.58
N LYS A 225 -19.48 22.80 36.60
CA LYS A 225 -19.47 22.42 38.04
C LYS A 225 -18.66 21.22 38.55
N ASP A 226 -17.50 21.60 39.12
CA ASP A 226 -17.12 21.50 40.54
C ASP A 226 -16.87 20.14 41.23
N SER A 227 -15.57 19.94 41.51
CA SER A 227 -14.93 19.73 42.83
C SER A 227 -15.22 18.51 43.72
N LEU A 228 -14.12 17.99 44.29
CA LEU A 228 -13.95 17.03 45.41
C LEU A 228 -14.25 15.56 45.06
N SER A 229 -13.46 14.55 45.44
CA SER A 229 -12.58 14.38 46.60
C SER A 229 -11.52 13.28 46.36
N THR A 230 -10.49 13.33 47.19
CA THR A 230 -9.36 12.42 47.37
C THR A 230 -9.77 11.01 47.82
N GLY A 231 -9.04 9.99 47.33
CA GLY A 231 -9.05 8.64 47.88
C GLY A 231 -7.79 7.86 47.47
N SER A 232 -6.93 7.59 48.45
CA SER A 232 -5.73 6.77 48.39
C SER A 232 -6.05 5.30 48.18
N GLU A 233 -5.23 4.55 47.42
CA GLU A 233 -4.90 3.16 47.78
C GLU A 233 -3.65 2.62 47.07
N GLU A 234 -3.08 1.60 47.70
CA GLU A 234 -1.70 1.14 47.79
C GLU A 234 -1.01 0.57 46.53
N LYS A 235 0.33 0.58 46.61
CA LYS A 235 1.30 -0.02 45.69
C LYS A 235 1.31 -1.55 45.81
N ILE A 236 1.30 -2.25 44.67
CA ILE A 236 1.81 -3.62 44.55
C ILE A 236 3.12 -3.56 43.74
N GLN A 237 4.24 -3.94 44.36
CA GLN A 237 5.54 -4.10 43.71
C GLN A 237 5.58 -5.43 42.95
N VAL A 238 5.86 -5.37 41.65
CA VAL A 238 6.25 -6.53 40.85
C VAL A 238 7.74 -6.40 40.54
N VAL A 239 8.53 -7.32 41.08
CA VAL A 239 9.96 -7.47 40.83
C VAL A 239 10.16 -7.89 39.37
N THR A 240 10.86 -7.06 38.60
CA THR A 240 11.24 -7.39 37.21
C THR A 240 12.71 -7.80 37.21
N ILE A 241 12.98 -8.98 36.64
CA ILE A 241 14.31 -9.56 36.48
C ILE A 241 15.13 -8.70 35.49
N GLU A 242 16.36 -8.39 35.86
CA GLU A 242 17.30 -7.54 35.10
C GLU A 242 17.52 -8.06 33.67
N SER A 243 17.34 -7.17 32.69
CA SER A 243 17.85 -7.34 31.33
C SER A 243 19.14 -6.54 31.17
N SER A 244 20.10 -7.15 30.46
CA SER A 244 21.48 -6.72 30.26
C SER A 244 21.62 -5.34 29.58
N PRO A 245 22.80 -4.70 29.64
CA PRO A 245 22.94 -3.26 29.72
C PRO A 245 22.58 -2.54 28.41
N SER A 246 21.68 -1.57 28.52
CA SER A 246 21.35 -0.61 27.49
C SER A 246 22.56 0.28 27.20
N TYR A 247 23.10 0.20 25.98
CA TYR A 247 23.99 1.23 25.46
C TYR A 247 23.19 2.52 25.25
N GLU A 248 23.77 3.64 25.73
CA GLU A 248 23.24 4.99 25.69
C GLU A 248 22.63 5.32 24.33
N GLN A 249 21.29 5.39 24.30
CA GLN A 249 20.65 6.32 23.40
C GLN A 249 21.12 7.70 23.83
N VAL A 250 21.60 8.51 22.88
CA VAL A 250 21.60 9.95 23.09
C VAL A 250 20.14 10.35 23.18
N GLU A 251 19.56 10.20 24.38
CA GLU A 251 18.35 10.89 24.77
C GLU A 251 18.70 12.37 24.66
N GLU A 252 18.30 12.96 23.54
CA GLU A 252 18.21 14.40 23.44
C GLU A 252 17.14 14.80 24.46
N ASN A 253 17.63 15.23 25.62
CA ASN A 253 16.91 15.65 26.80
C ASN A 253 16.03 16.87 26.41
N SER A 254 14.90 16.62 25.76
CA SER A 254 13.95 17.65 25.39
C SER A 254 12.63 17.34 26.08
N ASP A 255 12.41 18.03 27.19
CA ASP A 255 11.21 18.02 28.03
C ASP A 255 9.98 18.64 27.31
N THR A 256 9.87 18.42 26.01
CA THR A 256 8.88 19.04 25.13
C THR A 256 7.62 18.20 25.07
N ARG A 257 6.46 18.87 24.94
CA ARG A 257 5.17 18.20 24.74
C ARG A 257 5.18 17.28 23.50
N LEU A 258 5.96 17.64 22.49
CA LEU A 258 6.12 16.87 21.26
C LEU A 258 6.89 15.55 21.49
N ALA A 259 7.96 15.57 22.30
CA ALA A 259 8.69 14.35 22.66
C ALA A 259 7.81 13.37 23.45
N ARG A 260 7.02 13.88 24.42
CA ARG A 260 6.04 13.08 25.16
C ARG A 260 4.94 12.51 24.27
N PHE A 261 4.45 13.28 23.31
CA PHE A 261 3.45 12.80 22.36
C PHE A 261 4.04 11.75 21.40
N THR A 262 5.28 11.94 20.96
CA THR A 262 5.99 11.02 20.07
C THR A 262 6.31 9.70 20.77
N SER A 263 6.75 9.74 22.03
CA SER A 263 6.99 8.54 22.84
C SER A 263 5.69 7.84 23.22
N TRP A 264 4.60 8.59 23.38
CA TRP A 264 3.26 8.02 23.47
C TRP A 264 2.92 7.27 22.18
N LEU A 265 3.02 7.91 21.00
CA LEU A 265 2.74 7.29 19.70
C LEU A 265 3.60 6.04 19.43
N SER A 266 4.89 6.05 19.78
CA SER A 266 5.76 4.89 19.58
C SER A 266 5.34 3.67 20.41
N ARG A 267 4.73 3.88 21.58
CA ARG A 267 4.13 2.78 22.38
C ARG A 267 2.92 2.15 21.71
N TRP A 268 2.32 2.82 20.72
CA TRP A 268 1.22 2.32 19.90
C TRP A 268 1.69 1.69 18.58
N GLY A 269 2.99 1.43 18.42
CA GLY A 269 3.54 0.82 17.21
C GLY A 269 3.74 1.79 16.04
N VAL A 270 3.47 3.08 16.24
CA VAL A 270 3.80 4.11 15.24
C VAL A 270 5.31 4.23 15.16
N GLU A 271 5.86 3.85 14.01
CA GLU A 271 7.31 3.89 13.81
C GLU A 271 7.77 5.35 13.72
N THR A 272 8.56 5.75 14.70
CA THR A 272 9.14 7.10 14.84
C THR A 272 10.58 7.16 14.29
N HIS A 273 11.11 6.04 13.79
CA HIS A 273 12.49 5.91 13.35
C HIS A 273 12.78 6.78 12.12
N GLY A 274 13.78 7.66 12.26
CA GLY A 274 14.29 8.52 11.19
C GLY A 274 15.19 7.76 10.21
N ILE A 275 15.96 8.51 9.43
CA ILE A 275 16.86 8.00 8.39
C ILE A 275 18.15 7.26 8.82
N PRO A 276 18.55 7.13 10.12
CA PRO A 276 19.75 6.37 10.46
C PRO A 276 19.74 4.94 9.90
N PRO A 277 20.87 4.44 9.38
CA PRO A 277 20.98 3.05 8.91
C PRO A 277 20.72 2.07 10.05
N ILE A 278 20.13 0.94 9.71
CA ILE A 278 19.87 -0.15 10.66
C ILE A 278 21.16 -0.97 10.80
N PRO A 279 21.73 -1.12 12.02
CA PRO A 279 22.90 -1.95 12.26
C PRO A 279 22.65 -3.42 11.91
N GLU A 280 23.70 -4.15 11.52
CA GLU A 280 23.59 -5.55 11.06
C GLU A 280 22.95 -6.47 12.09
N GLU A 281 23.20 -6.24 13.38
CA GLU A 281 22.67 -7.05 14.50
C GLU A 281 21.14 -6.94 14.62
N ARG A 282 20.55 -5.85 14.09
CA ARG A 282 19.09 -5.61 14.09
C ARG A 282 18.42 -6.09 12.81
N ARG A 283 19.17 -6.57 11.82
CA ARG A 283 18.65 -7.08 10.54
C ARG A 283 18.37 -8.57 10.66
N THR A 284 17.29 -8.91 11.36
CA THR A 284 17.04 -10.29 11.76
C THR A 284 16.05 -11.03 10.87
N ASP A 285 15.29 -10.35 10.00
CA ASP A 285 14.19 -10.98 9.25
C ASP A 285 14.70 -11.93 8.15
N PRO A 286 14.45 -13.26 8.25
CA PRO A 286 14.89 -14.23 7.26
C PRO A 286 13.92 -14.35 6.06
N ARG A 287 12.75 -13.72 6.11
CA ARG A 287 11.62 -13.97 5.19
C ARG A 287 11.73 -13.17 3.90
N LEU A 288 12.75 -13.48 3.10
CA LEU A 288 13.03 -12.79 1.83
C LEU A 288 11.87 -12.84 0.81
N TYR A 289 10.97 -13.82 0.91
CA TYR A 289 9.77 -13.88 0.06
C TYR A 289 8.83 -12.69 0.27
N GLN A 290 8.93 -11.97 1.39
CA GLN A 290 8.18 -10.74 1.62
C GLN A 290 8.56 -9.64 0.64
N ILE A 291 9.79 -9.64 0.13
CA ILE A 291 10.23 -8.70 -0.91
C ILE A 291 9.43 -8.95 -2.20
N PHE A 292 9.18 -10.20 -2.56
CA PHE A 292 8.32 -10.53 -3.69
C PHE A 292 6.89 -10.05 -3.45
N LEU A 293 6.28 -10.39 -2.31
CA LEU A 293 4.89 -10.03 -2.00
C LEU A 293 4.69 -8.51 -1.93
N MET A 294 5.67 -7.78 -1.40
CA MET A 294 5.66 -6.32 -1.34
C MET A 294 5.52 -5.71 -2.73
N TRP A 295 6.42 -6.04 -3.65
CA TRP A 295 6.42 -5.43 -4.99
C TRP A 295 5.35 -6.01 -5.90
N PHE A 296 4.97 -7.28 -5.70
CA PHE A 296 3.84 -7.86 -6.38
C PHE A 296 2.54 -7.13 -6.00
N SER A 297 2.31 -6.92 -4.70
CA SER A 297 1.11 -6.24 -4.21
C SER A 297 1.03 -4.78 -4.60
N ALA A 298 2.13 -4.05 -4.42
CA ALA A 298 2.22 -2.64 -4.79
C ALA A 298 2.00 -2.36 -6.29
N ASN A 299 1.91 -3.38 -7.14
CA ASN A 299 1.74 -3.25 -8.58
C ASN A 299 0.54 -4.02 -9.18
N ILE A 300 -0.09 -4.94 -8.43
CA ILE A 300 -1.42 -5.48 -8.78
C ILE A 300 -2.50 -4.47 -8.36
N ASN A 301 -2.56 -3.32 -9.06
CA ASN A 301 -3.47 -2.23 -8.72
C ASN A 301 -3.89 -1.39 -9.94
N ILE A 302 -4.77 -0.41 -9.68
CA ILE A 302 -5.31 0.46 -10.72
C ILE A 302 -4.31 1.51 -11.23
N LEU A 303 -3.29 1.87 -10.44
CA LEU A 303 -2.22 2.74 -10.93
C LEU A 303 -1.47 2.07 -12.08
N ALA A 304 -1.00 0.83 -11.90
CA ALA A 304 -0.36 0.06 -12.95
C ALA A 304 -1.31 -0.13 -14.15
N PHE A 305 -2.58 -0.47 -13.91
CA PHE A 305 -3.57 -0.59 -14.98
C PHE A 305 -3.66 0.71 -15.81
N SER A 306 -3.69 1.86 -15.13
CA SER A 306 -3.81 3.18 -15.77
C SER A 306 -2.57 3.56 -16.57
N THR A 307 -1.38 3.20 -16.08
CA THR A 307 -0.10 3.36 -16.80
C THR A 307 -0.12 2.59 -18.12
N GLY A 308 -0.55 1.32 -18.10
CA GLY A 308 -0.74 0.54 -19.32
C GLY A 308 -1.78 1.13 -20.27
N ALA A 309 -2.92 1.56 -19.72
CA ALA A 309 -4.00 2.19 -20.46
C ALA A 309 -3.61 3.49 -21.18
N ALA A 310 -2.51 4.15 -20.80
CA ALA A 310 -2.01 5.34 -21.50
C ALA A 310 -1.67 5.09 -22.97
N GLY A 311 -1.23 3.87 -23.33
CA GLY A 311 -0.88 3.52 -24.71
C GLY A 311 -2.03 3.81 -25.68
N PRO A 312 -3.21 3.21 -25.48
CA PRO A 312 -4.39 3.53 -26.27
C PRO A 312 -5.01 4.89 -25.95
N ALA A 313 -5.19 5.24 -24.67
CA ALA A 313 -5.95 6.44 -24.29
C ALA A 313 -5.26 7.77 -24.67
N PHE A 314 -3.93 7.81 -24.63
CA PHE A 314 -3.15 9.02 -24.83
C PHE A 314 -2.30 8.95 -26.11
N PHE A 315 -1.64 7.82 -26.38
CA PHE A 315 -0.78 7.67 -27.56
C PHE A 315 -1.50 7.10 -28.79
N GLY A 316 -2.77 6.69 -28.66
CA GLY A 316 -3.56 6.16 -29.77
C GLY A 316 -3.07 4.81 -30.31
N LEU A 317 -2.30 4.06 -29.51
CA LEU A 317 -1.79 2.76 -29.88
C LEU A 317 -2.86 1.66 -29.74
N GLY A 318 -2.79 0.65 -30.61
CA GLY A 318 -3.62 -0.54 -30.54
C GLY A 318 -3.14 -1.53 -29.47
N ILE A 319 -3.88 -2.63 -29.35
CA ILE A 319 -3.63 -3.68 -28.34
C ILE A 319 -2.25 -4.31 -28.54
N ARG A 320 -1.95 -4.74 -29.77
CA ARG A 320 -0.71 -5.48 -30.07
C ARG A 320 0.52 -4.65 -29.76
N THR A 321 0.56 -3.43 -30.26
CA THR A 321 1.73 -2.55 -30.12
C THR A 321 1.93 -2.16 -28.66
N SER A 322 0.86 -1.78 -27.95
CA SER A 322 0.94 -1.47 -26.52
C SER A 322 1.41 -2.67 -25.69
N ALA A 323 0.88 -3.87 -25.96
CA ALA A 323 1.23 -5.07 -25.22
C ALA A 323 2.68 -5.54 -25.47
N LEU A 324 3.17 -5.45 -26.72
CA LEU A 324 4.55 -5.78 -27.04
C LEU A 324 5.54 -4.79 -26.41
N ILE A 325 5.21 -3.50 -26.42
CA ILE A 325 6.02 -2.47 -25.75
C ILE A 325 6.05 -2.76 -24.25
N GLY A 326 4.90 -2.96 -23.60
CA GLY A 326 4.84 -3.30 -22.17
C GLY A 326 5.65 -4.56 -21.83
N LEU A 327 5.46 -5.65 -22.58
CA LEU A 327 6.21 -6.88 -22.37
C LEU A 327 7.73 -6.66 -22.45
N VAL A 328 8.23 -6.00 -23.49
CA VAL A 328 9.68 -5.80 -23.66
C VAL A 328 10.23 -4.80 -22.66
N VAL A 329 9.57 -3.65 -22.51
CA VAL A 329 10.06 -2.54 -21.70
C VAL A 329 10.02 -2.90 -20.22
N ASP A 330 8.90 -3.41 -19.71
CA ASP A 330 8.77 -3.73 -18.28
C ASP A 330 9.72 -4.85 -17.89
N SER A 331 9.89 -5.88 -18.74
CA SER A 331 10.87 -6.97 -18.49
C SER A 331 12.29 -6.45 -18.35
N LEU A 332 12.72 -5.55 -19.24
CA LEU A 332 14.08 -5.02 -19.20
C LEU A 332 14.26 -4.06 -18.03
N THR A 333 13.31 -3.16 -17.83
CA THR A 333 13.44 -2.08 -16.85
C THR A 333 13.21 -2.54 -15.42
N ALA A 334 12.41 -3.59 -15.18
CA ALA A 334 12.21 -4.16 -13.85
C ALA A 334 13.50 -4.69 -13.21
N THR A 335 14.53 -4.96 -14.00
CA THR A 335 15.86 -5.35 -13.49
C THR A 335 16.49 -4.25 -12.63
N ILE A 336 16.24 -2.97 -12.95
CA ILE A 336 16.82 -1.82 -12.27
C ILE A 336 16.29 -1.71 -10.82
N PRO A 337 14.98 -1.53 -10.56
CA PRO A 337 14.46 -1.46 -9.20
C PRO A 337 14.67 -2.77 -8.42
N ALA A 338 14.67 -3.92 -9.10
CA ALA A 338 14.96 -5.21 -8.47
C ALA A 338 16.39 -5.31 -7.94
N TYR A 339 17.38 -4.78 -8.68
CA TYR A 339 18.74 -4.72 -8.19
C TYR A 339 18.88 -3.69 -7.05
N PHE A 340 18.18 -2.56 -7.15
CA PHE A 340 18.16 -1.59 -6.06
C PHE A 340 17.65 -2.18 -4.75
N ALA A 341 16.68 -3.11 -4.79
CA ALA A 341 16.16 -3.77 -3.61
C ALA A 341 17.26 -4.52 -2.81
N VAL A 342 18.35 -4.93 -3.46
CA VAL A 342 19.49 -5.60 -2.82
C VAL A 342 20.25 -4.66 -1.87
N PHE A 343 20.28 -3.35 -2.12
CA PHE A 343 20.96 -2.40 -1.23
C PHE A 343 20.36 -2.36 0.17
N GLY A 344 19.04 -2.56 0.29
CA GLY A 344 18.32 -2.50 1.57
C GLY A 344 18.88 -3.50 2.60
N PRO A 345 18.81 -4.81 2.34
CA PRO A 345 19.34 -5.83 3.28
C PRO A 345 20.84 -5.71 3.50
N LYS A 346 21.60 -5.39 2.44
CA LYS A 346 23.07 -5.37 2.47
C LYS A 346 23.65 -4.19 3.23
N LEU A 347 23.11 -3.00 3.03
CA LEU A 347 23.63 -1.78 3.65
C LEU A 347 22.80 -1.34 4.86
N GLY A 348 21.56 -1.80 5.01
CA GLY A 348 20.63 -1.34 6.04
C GLY A 348 20.27 0.13 5.90
N THR A 349 20.54 0.70 4.73
CA THR A 349 20.32 2.10 4.42
C THR A 349 19.08 2.25 3.56
N ARG A 350 18.27 3.25 3.89
CA ARG A 350 17.22 3.76 3.01
C ARG A 350 17.82 4.33 1.72
N ALA A 351 17.07 4.34 0.63
CA ALA A 351 17.52 4.64 -0.72
C ALA A 351 18.22 6.00 -0.85
N MET A 352 17.62 7.06 -0.28
CA MET A 352 18.24 8.39 -0.36
C MET A 352 19.49 8.50 0.50
N VAL A 353 19.56 7.78 1.62
CA VAL A 353 20.80 7.69 2.43
C VAL A 353 21.87 6.89 1.69
N GLN A 354 21.47 5.80 1.02
CA GLN A 354 22.35 5.00 0.16
C GLN A 354 22.95 5.83 -0.97
N SER A 355 22.17 6.75 -1.55
CA SER A 355 22.67 7.60 -2.63
C SER A 355 23.87 8.46 -2.24
N ARG A 356 24.07 8.76 -0.94
CA ARG A 356 25.23 9.52 -0.43
C ARG A 356 26.58 8.86 -0.74
N TYR A 357 26.61 7.54 -0.96
CA TYR A 357 27.85 6.82 -1.30
C TYR A 357 28.27 6.96 -2.78
N SER A 358 27.42 7.54 -3.63
CA SER A 358 27.74 7.89 -5.02
C SER A 358 27.64 9.39 -5.29
N TRP A 359 26.67 10.06 -4.66
CA TRP A 359 26.39 11.48 -4.80
C TRP A 359 27.06 12.38 -3.75
N GLY A 360 27.74 11.81 -2.77
CA GLY A 360 28.24 12.56 -1.62
C GLY A 360 27.11 13.11 -0.74
N TYR A 361 27.48 13.78 0.35
CA TYR A 361 26.49 14.30 1.31
C TYR A 361 25.61 15.40 0.70
N TYR A 362 26.24 16.40 0.06
CA TYR A 362 25.54 17.55 -0.49
C TYR A 362 24.91 17.27 -1.85
N GLY A 363 25.57 16.49 -2.71
CA GLY A 363 25.01 16.11 -4.01
C GLY A 363 23.73 15.27 -3.87
N ALA A 364 23.66 14.39 -2.86
CA ALA A 364 22.49 13.55 -2.59
C ALA A 364 21.21 14.33 -2.21
N ILE A 365 21.32 15.62 -1.90
CA ILE A 365 20.17 16.50 -1.65
C ILE A 365 19.31 16.61 -2.92
N ILE A 366 19.94 16.67 -4.10
CA ILE A 366 19.26 16.81 -5.39
C ILE A 366 18.32 15.62 -5.65
N PRO A 367 18.78 14.35 -5.70
CA PRO A 367 17.88 13.22 -5.88
C PRO A 367 16.91 13.06 -4.72
N SER A 368 17.24 13.47 -3.49
CA SER A 368 16.29 13.43 -2.36
C SER A 368 15.07 14.33 -2.60
N ILE A 369 15.28 15.56 -3.08
CA ILE A 369 14.19 16.49 -3.43
C ILE A 369 13.37 15.91 -4.59
N LEU A 370 14.04 15.42 -5.64
CA LEU A 370 13.36 14.87 -6.82
C LEU A 370 12.57 13.61 -6.48
N ASN A 371 13.04 12.78 -5.54
CA ASN A 371 12.31 11.62 -5.06
C ASN A 371 11.06 12.01 -4.26
N VAL A 372 11.14 13.05 -3.42
CA VAL A 372 9.96 13.60 -2.73
C VAL A 372 8.90 14.04 -3.74
N LEU A 373 9.29 14.79 -4.78
CA LEU A 373 8.37 15.24 -5.83
C LEU A 373 7.79 14.08 -6.64
N THR A 374 8.60 13.05 -6.91
CA THR A 374 8.20 11.83 -7.62
C THR A 374 7.13 11.09 -6.84
N ASN A 375 7.38 10.84 -5.55
CA ASN A 375 6.44 10.13 -4.69
C ASN A 375 5.15 10.94 -4.51
N GLU A 376 5.25 12.27 -4.39
CA GLU A 376 4.07 13.15 -4.37
C GLU A 376 3.24 13.03 -5.66
N GLY A 377 3.91 12.99 -6.83
CA GLY A 377 3.24 12.76 -8.11
C GLY A 377 2.46 11.43 -8.15
N PHE A 378 3.04 10.34 -7.65
CA PHE A 378 2.36 9.05 -7.57
C PHE A 378 1.20 9.05 -6.56
N LEU A 379 1.34 9.75 -5.43
CA LEU A 379 0.24 9.94 -4.46
C LEU A 379 -0.93 10.68 -5.12
N ILE A 380 -0.65 11.74 -5.88
CA ILE A 380 -1.65 12.51 -6.62
C ILE A 380 -2.40 11.61 -7.61
N ILE A 381 -1.70 10.86 -8.46
CA ILE A 381 -2.31 9.98 -9.46
C ILE A 381 -3.15 8.89 -8.77
N THR A 382 -2.63 8.29 -7.72
CA THR A 382 -3.33 7.25 -6.93
C THR A 382 -4.61 7.79 -6.30
N ALA A 383 -4.57 9.01 -5.75
CA ALA A 383 -5.74 9.66 -5.16
C ALA A 383 -6.81 9.99 -6.21
N ILE A 384 -6.41 10.45 -7.41
CA ILE A 384 -7.34 10.70 -8.53
C ILE A 384 -8.06 9.41 -8.91
N LEU A 385 -7.32 8.31 -9.12
CA LEU A 385 -7.89 7.01 -9.51
C LEU A 385 -8.87 6.48 -8.46
N GLY A 386 -8.53 6.63 -7.18
CA GLY A 386 -9.44 6.26 -6.09
C GLY A 386 -10.69 7.12 -6.06
N GLY A 387 -10.55 8.42 -6.33
CA GLY A 387 -11.66 9.33 -6.50
C GLY A 387 -12.59 8.93 -7.63
N GLN A 388 -12.04 8.56 -8.79
CA GLN A 388 -12.80 8.14 -9.96
C GLN A 388 -13.56 6.83 -9.73
N LEU A 389 -12.94 5.85 -9.07
CA LEU A 389 -13.60 4.59 -8.72
C LEU A 389 -14.78 4.82 -7.76
N LEU A 390 -14.59 5.64 -6.73
CA LEU A 390 -15.65 5.96 -5.77
C LEU A 390 -16.79 6.77 -6.40
N ALA A 391 -16.48 7.66 -7.34
CA ALA A 391 -17.51 8.36 -8.12
C ALA A 391 -18.35 7.41 -8.98
N GLY A 392 -17.75 6.32 -9.48
CA GLY A 392 -18.46 5.26 -10.20
C GLY A 392 -19.47 4.45 -9.36
N VAL A 393 -19.39 4.51 -8.03
CA VAL A 393 -20.29 3.77 -7.11
C VAL A 393 -21.67 4.43 -7.03
N SER A 394 -21.71 5.76 -6.98
CA SER A 394 -22.95 6.53 -6.84
C SER A 394 -22.81 7.93 -7.44
N GLY A 395 -23.86 8.42 -8.09
CA GLY A 395 -23.88 9.79 -8.63
C GLY A 395 -23.83 10.92 -7.59
N ASN A 396 -23.83 10.59 -6.29
CA ASN A 396 -23.74 11.56 -5.20
C ASN A 396 -22.30 11.78 -4.71
N VAL A 397 -21.36 10.92 -5.09
CA VAL A 397 -19.94 11.05 -4.74
C VAL A 397 -19.22 11.60 -5.96
N THR A 398 -18.68 12.81 -5.84
CA THR A 398 -17.84 13.38 -6.89
C THR A 398 -16.42 12.84 -6.79
N THR A 399 -15.66 12.88 -7.89
CA THR A 399 -14.24 12.51 -7.91
C THR A 399 -13.45 13.25 -6.83
N SER A 400 -13.74 14.54 -6.61
CA SER A 400 -13.09 15.37 -5.58
C SER A 400 -13.35 14.85 -4.16
N VAL A 401 -14.58 14.45 -3.86
CA VAL A 401 -14.91 13.85 -2.56
C VAL A 401 -14.18 12.51 -2.39
N GLY A 402 -14.15 11.69 -3.43
CA GLY A 402 -13.44 10.41 -3.41
C GLY A 402 -11.91 10.57 -3.23
N VAL A 403 -11.29 11.58 -3.85
CA VAL A 403 -9.87 11.95 -3.65
C VAL A 403 -9.58 12.20 -2.17
N VAL A 404 -10.43 12.99 -1.50
CA VAL A 404 -10.27 13.28 -0.06
C VAL A 404 -10.38 12.01 0.77
N ILE A 405 -11.39 11.16 0.50
CA ILE A 405 -11.62 9.91 1.24
C ILE A 405 -10.40 9.00 1.12
N ILE A 406 -9.92 8.74 -0.10
CA ILE A 406 -8.80 7.83 -0.33
C ILE A 406 -7.50 8.36 0.28
N SER A 407 -7.27 9.67 0.19
CA SER A 407 -6.08 10.30 0.78
C SER A 407 -6.07 10.18 2.32
N ILE A 408 -7.22 10.34 2.98
CA ILE A 408 -7.34 10.16 4.44
C ILE A 408 -7.14 8.70 4.84
N ILE A 409 -7.67 7.75 4.07
CA ILE A 409 -7.46 6.31 4.32
C ILE A 409 -5.98 5.95 4.19
N ALA A 410 -5.31 6.39 3.11
CA ALA A 410 -3.89 6.17 2.90
C ALA A 410 -3.03 6.77 4.02
N LEU A 411 -3.39 7.96 4.51
CA LEU A 411 -2.75 8.57 5.67
C LEU A 411 -2.89 7.69 6.93
N GLY A 412 -4.10 7.17 7.18
CA GLY A 412 -4.39 6.27 8.30
C GLY A 412 -3.57 4.99 8.27
N VAL A 413 -3.50 4.33 7.11
CA VAL A 413 -2.68 3.11 6.92
C VAL A 413 -1.20 3.39 7.12
N THR A 414 -0.71 4.55 6.69
CA THR A 414 0.70 4.94 6.86
C THR A 414 1.10 5.14 8.34
N PHE A 415 0.17 5.54 9.21
CA PHE A 415 0.42 5.63 10.64
C PHE A 415 0.57 4.26 11.32
N ALA A 416 0.08 3.20 10.69
CA ALA A 416 0.11 1.84 11.24
C ALA A 416 1.54 1.22 11.28
N GLY A 417 2.55 1.88 10.71
CA GLY A 417 3.97 1.48 10.79
C GLY A 417 4.36 0.32 9.86
N TYR A 418 5.66 0.01 9.80
CA TYR A 418 6.25 -1.00 8.88
C TYR A 418 5.59 -2.38 8.97
N GLN A 419 5.28 -2.87 10.17
CA GLN A 419 4.75 -4.22 10.36
C GLN A 419 3.32 -4.38 9.81
N ILE A 420 2.43 -3.40 10.06
CA ILE A 420 1.07 -3.42 9.54
C ILE A 420 1.06 -3.24 8.02
N LEU A 421 1.98 -2.40 7.51
CA LEU A 421 2.15 -2.22 6.07
C LEU A 421 2.51 -3.55 5.39
N HIS A 422 3.53 -4.27 5.85
CA HIS A 422 3.93 -5.55 5.26
C HIS A 422 2.82 -6.62 5.30
N TRP A 423 1.99 -6.62 6.35
CA TRP A 423 0.83 -7.52 6.41
C TRP A 423 -0.28 -7.13 5.44
N TYR A 424 -0.61 -5.84 5.38
CA TYR A 424 -1.59 -5.31 4.45
C TYR A 424 -1.18 -5.60 2.99
N GLU A 425 0.09 -5.37 2.66
CA GLU A 425 0.69 -5.72 1.37
C GLU A 425 0.66 -7.23 1.07
N ALA A 426 0.71 -8.10 2.07
CA ALA A 426 0.63 -9.54 1.82
C ALA A 426 -0.75 -9.99 1.30
N LEU A 427 -1.81 -9.18 1.50
CA LEU A 427 -3.21 -9.57 1.20
C LEU A 427 -3.92 -8.64 0.22
N CYS A 428 -3.51 -7.37 0.11
CA CYS A 428 -4.26 -6.36 -0.62
C CYS A 428 -4.35 -6.61 -2.14
N TRP A 429 -3.40 -7.37 -2.69
CA TRP A 429 -3.39 -7.78 -4.08
C TRP A 429 -4.49 -8.79 -4.45
N ILE A 430 -4.98 -9.58 -3.49
CA ILE A 430 -5.97 -10.64 -3.76
C ILE A 430 -7.29 -10.05 -4.25
N PRO A 431 -7.90 -9.05 -3.56
CA PRO A 431 -9.09 -8.39 -4.08
C PRO A 431 -8.89 -7.73 -5.44
N SER A 432 -7.75 -7.04 -5.67
CA SER A 432 -7.43 -6.43 -6.96
C SER A 432 -7.37 -7.46 -8.09
N LEU A 433 -6.66 -8.57 -7.86
CA LEU A 433 -6.57 -9.65 -8.83
C LEU A 433 -7.93 -10.27 -9.11
N ALA A 434 -8.74 -10.51 -8.08
CA ALA A 434 -10.10 -11.04 -8.25
C ALA A 434 -10.96 -10.12 -9.12
N VAL A 435 -10.91 -8.81 -8.88
CA VAL A 435 -11.62 -7.82 -9.71
C VAL A 435 -11.12 -7.85 -11.15
N PHE A 436 -9.81 -7.90 -11.39
CA PHE A 436 -9.25 -8.00 -12.75
C PHE A 436 -9.70 -9.28 -13.48
N VAL A 437 -9.72 -10.43 -12.79
CA VAL A 437 -10.23 -11.69 -13.37
C VAL A 437 -11.72 -11.58 -13.70
N ILE A 438 -12.52 -10.96 -12.82
CA ILE A 438 -13.95 -10.71 -13.08
C ILE A 438 -14.11 -9.79 -14.29
N MET A 439 -13.33 -8.71 -14.39
CA MET A 439 -13.35 -7.81 -15.54
C MET A 439 -13.07 -8.56 -16.84
N ILE A 440 -12.07 -9.46 -16.87
CA ILE A 440 -11.76 -10.29 -18.04
C ILE A 440 -12.96 -11.18 -18.41
N GLY A 441 -13.55 -11.86 -17.41
CA GLY A 441 -14.69 -12.74 -17.63
C GLY A 441 -15.91 -12.02 -18.20
N VAL A 442 -16.27 -10.88 -17.59
CA VAL A 442 -17.41 -10.05 -17.99
C VAL A 442 -17.17 -9.36 -19.33
N GLY A 443 -15.97 -8.85 -19.54
CA GLY A 443 -15.57 -8.14 -20.75
C GLY A 443 -15.24 -9.03 -21.94
N SER A 444 -15.10 -10.34 -21.74
CA SER A 444 -14.60 -11.32 -22.73
C SER A 444 -15.15 -11.15 -24.14
N LYS A 445 -16.48 -10.99 -24.30
CA LYS A 445 -17.12 -10.80 -25.62
C LYS A 445 -16.64 -9.53 -26.32
N THR A 446 -16.49 -8.42 -25.60
CA THR A 446 -15.96 -7.17 -26.17
C THR A 446 -14.48 -7.33 -26.49
N LEU A 447 -13.71 -7.93 -25.58
CA LEU A 447 -12.26 -8.08 -25.71
C LEU A 447 -11.87 -8.95 -26.92
N VAL A 448 -12.60 -10.05 -27.17
CA VAL A 448 -12.35 -10.95 -28.31
C VAL A 448 -12.63 -10.28 -29.66
N ASN A 449 -13.59 -9.36 -29.69
CA ASN A 449 -13.97 -8.65 -30.91
C ASN A 449 -13.22 -7.33 -31.10
N ALA A 450 -12.39 -6.93 -30.14
CA ALA A 450 -11.64 -5.68 -30.22
C ALA A 450 -10.55 -5.75 -31.30
N PRO A 451 -10.33 -4.68 -32.08
CA PRO A 451 -9.28 -4.64 -33.08
C PRO A 451 -7.91 -4.73 -32.41
N ILE A 452 -7.12 -5.73 -32.80
CA ILE A 452 -5.78 -6.00 -32.24
C ILE A 452 -4.74 -5.03 -32.80
N THR A 453 -4.91 -4.60 -34.05
CA THR A 453 -4.00 -3.71 -34.78
C THR A 453 -4.20 -2.26 -34.42
N ASP A 454 -3.17 -1.44 -34.63
CA ASP A 454 -3.25 -0.01 -34.43
C ASP A 454 -4.29 0.64 -35.37
N PRO A 455 -5.08 1.63 -34.91
CA PRO A 455 -6.01 2.37 -35.77
C PRO A 455 -5.30 3.13 -36.88
N THR A 456 -4.08 3.58 -36.60
CA THR A 456 -3.16 4.19 -37.57
C THR A 456 -1.78 3.57 -37.39
N PRO A 457 -0.94 3.47 -38.44
CA PRO A 457 0.38 2.87 -38.32
C PRO A 457 1.20 3.54 -37.20
N ALA A 458 1.60 2.77 -36.20
CA ALA A 458 2.39 3.27 -35.08
C ALA A 458 3.74 3.81 -35.59
N THR A 459 4.01 5.08 -35.31
CA THR A 459 5.30 5.70 -35.64
C THR A 459 6.38 5.29 -34.64
N ALA A 460 7.65 5.31 -35.06
CA ALA A 460 8.76 5.05 -34.15
C ALA A 460 8.76 6.01 -32.95
N ALA A 461 8.39 7.28 -33.17
CA ALA A 461 8.24 8.28 -32.12
C ALA A 461 7.19 7.87 -31.07
N MET A 462 6.02 7.39 -31.49
CA MET A 462 4.97 6.92 -30.57
C MET A 462 5.44 5.71 -29.75
N ILE A 463 6.07 4.75 -30.40
CA ILE A 463 6.61 3.54 -29.76
C ILE A 463 7.65 3.91 -28.70
N LEU A 464 8.61 4.75 -29.06
CA LEU A 464 9.69 5.18 -28.16
C LEU A 464 9.18 6.04 -27.01
N THR A 465 8.23 6.95 -27.27
CA THR A 465 7.65 7.83 -26.25
C THR A 465 6.82 7.04 -25.23
N TYR A 466 5.96 6.13 -25.70
CA TYR A 466 5.19 5.27 -24.80
C TYR A 466 6.11 4.31 -24.04
N GLY A 467 7.09 3.71 -24.72
CA GLY A 467 8.12 2.88 -24.08
C GLY A 467 8.89 3.65 -23.00
N ALA A 468 9.31 4.89 -23.26
CA ALA A 468 9.96 5.74 -22.26
C ALA A 468 9.03 6.06 -21.09
N THR A 469 7.73 6.24 -21.33
CA THR A 469 6.72 6.47 -20.29
C THR A 469 6.59 5.26 -19.37
N LEU A 470 6.45 4.05 -19.93
CA LEU A 470 6.40 2.80 -19.14
C LEU A 470 7.69 2.58 -18.35
N ALA A 471 8.83 2.72 -19.03
CA ALA A 471 10.14 2.57 -18.41
C ALA A 471 10.35 3.58 -17.26
N SER A 472 9.83 4.80 -17.39
CA SER A 472 9.89 5.81 -16.30
C SER A 472 9.11 5.36 -15.07
N ASN A 473 7.92 4.78 -15.27
CA ASN A 473 7.10 4.22 -14.18
C ASN A 473 7.77 3.02 -13.49
N VAL A 474 8.49 2.17 -14.24
CA VAL A 474 9.18 1.02 -13.65
C VAL A 474 10.45 1.44 -12.91
N VAL A 475 11.29 2.27 -13.55
CA VAL A 475 12.58 2.72 -12.98
C VAL A 475 12.37 3.59 -11.74
N SER A 476 11.25 4.31 -11.63
CA SER A 476 10.95 5.15 -10.46
C SER A 476 10.80 4.39 -9.16
N TRP A 477 10.65 3.06 -9.18
CA TRP A 477 10.69 2.23 -7.97
C TRP A 477 12.11 2.06 -7.40
N ALA A 478 13.17 2.30 -8.18
CA ALA A 478 14.56 2.16 -7.74
C ALA A 478 14.91 3.01 -6.51
N PRO A 479 14.55 4.30 -6.43
CA PRO A 479 14.75 5.11 -5.23
C PRO A 479 13.78 4.79 -4.08
N LEU A 480 12.96 3.73 -4.19
CA LEU A 480 12.05 3.25 -3.15
C LEU A 480 12.44 1.88 -2.61
N THR A 481 12.91 0.99 -3.48
CA THR A 481 13.03 -0.43 -3.13
C THR A 481 13.98 -0.77 -1.97
N PRO A 482 15.10 -0.05 -1.75
CA PRO A 482 15.95 -0.29 -0.60
C PRO A 482 15.24 -0.12 0.75
N ASP A 483 14.27 0.80 0.86
CA ASP A 483 13.61 1.17 2.12
C ASP A 483 12.86 -0.01 2.76
N TYR A 484 12.36 -0.94 1.93
CA TYR A 484 11.58 -2.11 2.38
C TYR A 484 12.45 -3.35 2.63
N GLY A 485 13.76 -3.24 2.38
CA GLY A 485 14.72 -4.31 2.63
C GLY A 485 15.51 -4.14 3.92
N VAL A 486 15.45 -2.98 4.59
CA VAL A 486 16.40 -2.60 5.66
C VAL A 486 16.40 -3.48 6.90
N HIS A 487 15.32 -4.23 7.15
CA HIS A 487 15.19 -5.15 8.30
C HIS A 487 15.57 -6.60 7.97
N HIS A 488 15.73 -6.93 6.68
CA HIS A 488 16.08 -8.28 6.25
C HIS A 488 17.57 -8.54 6.44
N ARG A 489 17.91 -9.81 6.72
CA ARG A 489 19.29 -10.21 6.98
C ARG A 489 20.25 -9.85 5.83
N GLY A 490 21.40 -9.27 6.18
CA GLY A 490 22.44 -8.88 5.22
C GLY A 490 23.24 -10.06 4.62
N ASP A 491 23.19 -11.23 5.27
CA ASP A 491 23.87 -12.45 4.82
C ASP A 491 23.14 -13.18 3.67
N ALA A 492 21.92 -12.76 3.34
CA ALA A 492 21.13 -13.30 2.24
C ALA A 492 21.83 -13.16 0.87
N SER A 493 21.67 -14.16 -0.01
CA SER A 493 22.23 -14.10 -1.38
C SER A 493 21.63 -12.94 -2.19
N ASP A 494 22.49 -12.15 -2.83
CA ASP A 494 22.13 -11.03 -3.71
C ASP A 494 21.18 -11.47 -4.81
N PHE A 495 21.49 -12.60 -5.46
CA PHE A 495 20.68 -13.16 -6.54
C PHE A 495 19.29 -13.57 -6.05
N LYS A 496 19.17 -14.06 -4.82
CA LYS A 496 17.88 -14.44 -4.24
C LYS A 496 17.02 -13.20 -3.96
N ILE A 497 17.59 -12.14 -3.38
CA ILE A 497 16.89 -10.87 -3.16
C ILE A 497 16.45 -10.27 -4.50
N PHE A 498 17.37 -10.19 -5.46
CA PHE A 498 17.11 -9.72 -6.81
C PHE A 498 15.98 -10.51 -7.48
N SER A 499 16.03 -11.84 -7.43
CA SER A 499 15.03 -12.69 -8.09
C SER A 499 13.63 -12.49 -7.50
N TYR A 500 13.51 -12.37 -6.17
CA TYR A 500 12.22 -12.07 -5.55
C TYR A 500 11.69 -10.70 -5.95
N ALA A 501 12.52 -9.66 -5.93
CA ALA A 501 12.10 -8.32 -6.34
C ALA A 501 11.75 -8.28 -7.84
N TYR A 502 12.57 -8.87 -8.71
CA TYR A 502 12.36 -8.92 -10.15
C TYR A 502 11.07 -9.66 -10.49
N LEU A 503 10.85 -10.86 -9.93
CA LEU A 503 9.60 -11.60 -10.15
C LEU A 503 8.39 -10.83 -9.60
N GLY A 504 8.56 -10.11 -8.49
CA GLY A 504 7.50 -9.26 -7.92
C GLY A 504 7.06 -8.19 -8.90
N PHE A 505 7.99 -7.43 -9.47
CA PHE A 505 7.71 -6.41 -10.49
C PHE A 505 7.23 -7.02 -11.82
N PHE A 506 7.94 -8.02 -12.34
CA PHE A 506 7.65 -8.60 -13.65
C PHE A 506 6.27 -9.27 -13.69
N LEU A 507 5.93 -10.11 -12.70
CA LEU A 507 4.66 -10.84 -12.69
C LEU A 507 3.45 -9.96 -12.36
N SER A 508 3.66 -8.77 -11.80
CA SER A 508 2.58 -7.82 -11.52
C SER A 508 2.42 -6.78 -12.63
N MET A 509 3.49 -6.10 -13.02
CA MET A 509 3.43 -4.98 -13.96
C MET A 509 3.11 -5.42 -15.39
N VAL A 510 3.81 -6.43 -15.93
CA VAL A 510 3.60 -6.85 -17.32
C VAL A 510 2.15 -7.24 -17.58
N PRO A 511 1.52 -8.13 -16.78
CA PRO A 511 0.12 -8.50 -17.03
C PRO A 511 -0.84 -7.33 -16.82
N VAL A 512 -0.63 -6.50 -15.80
CA VAL A 512 -1.56 -5.41 -15.47
C VAL A 512 -1.45 -4.24 -16.44
N HIS A 513 -0.25 -3.91 -16.93
CA HIS A 513 -0.06 -2.93 -18.00
C HIS A 513 -0.73 -3.39 -19.29
N ILE A 514 -0.54 -4.66 -19.68
CA ILE A 514 -1.22 -5.26 -20.84
C ILE A 514 -2.74 -5.20 -20.63
N LEU A 515 -3.23 -5.54 -19.44
CA LEU A 515 -4.65 -5.50 -19.11
C LEU A 515 -5.23 -4.09 -19.33
N GLY A 516 -4.55 -3.07 -18.80
CA GLY A 516 -4.92 -1.67 -19.00
C GLY A 516 -5.00 -1.28 -20.47
N ALA A 517 -3.98 -1.65 -21.26
CA ALA A 517 -3.97 -1.40 -22.70
C ALA A 517 -5.12 -2.12 -23.43
N VAL A 518 -5.38 -3.39 -23.10
CA VAL A 518 -6.42 -4.19 -23.75
C VAL A 518 -7.81 -3.58 -23.48
N PHE A 519 -8.14 -3.27 -22.22
CA PHE A 519 -9.46 -2.73 -21.88
C PHE A 519 -9.70 -1.35 -22.48
N THR A 520 -8.70 -0.48 -22.45
CA THR A 520 -8.84 0.88 -23.00
C THR A 520 -8.93 0.86 -24.51
N ALA A 521 -8.14 0.05 -25.21
CA ALA A 521 -8.27 -0.10 -26.66
C ALA A 521 -9.62 -0.72 -27.05
N ALA A 522 -10.07 -1.73 -26.30
CA ALA A 522 -11.38 -2.35 -26.52
C ALA A 522 -12.54 -1.39 -26.25
N ALA A 523 -12.36 -0.39 -25.39
CA ALA A 523 -13.39 0.62 -25.10
C ALA A 523 -13.84 1.36 -26.38
N TYR A 524 -12.96 1.61 -27.34
CA TYR A 524 -13.33 2.26 -28.62
C TYR A 524 -14.26 1.43 -29.51
N SER A 525 -14.39 0.12 -29.22
CA SER A 525 -15.33 -0.76 -29.92
C SER A 525 -16.66 -0.94 -29.19
N ASN A 526 -16.80 -0.40 -27.97
CA ASN A 526 -17.99 -0.51 -27.15
C ASN A 526 -18.46 0.87 -26.65
N PRO A 527 -19.62 1.37 -27.13
CA PRO A 527 -20.10 2.71 -26.78
C PRO A 527 -20.24 2.96 -25.28
N SER A 528 -20.62 1.96 -24.46
CA SER A 528 -20.74 2.17 -23.01
C SER A 528 -19.39 2.29 -22.32
N TRP A 529 -18.39 1.52 -22.76
CA TRP A 529 -17.03 1.60 -22.24
C TRP A 529 -16.35 2.90 -22.66
N GLN A 530 -16.55 3.32 -23.91
CA GLN A 530 -16.09 4.61 -24.41
C GLN A 530 -16.73 5.77 -23.65
N ALA A 531 -18.03 5.71 -23.36
CA ALA A 531 -18.69 6.70 -22.50
C ALA A 531 -18.10 6.70 -21.08
N GLY A 532 -17.76 5.52 -20.54
CA GLY A 532 -17.11 5.36 -19.25
C GLY A 532 -15.74 6.04 -19.15
N LEU A 533 -14.97 6.07 -20.25
CA LEU A 533 -13.70 6.80 -20.34
C LEU A 533 -13.84 8.32 -20.17
N GLY A 534 -15.05 8.86 -20.35
CA GLY A 534 -15.35 10.29 -20.20
C GLY A 534 -14.65 11.18 -21.24
N ASP A 535 -14.86 12.48 -21.12
CA ASP A 535 -14.30 13.46 -22.05
C ASP A 535 -12.76 13.42 -22.05
N GLY A 536 -12.17 13.29 -23.24
CA GLY A 536 -10.72 13.22 -23.42
C GLY A 536 -10.07 11.98 -22.81
N ASN A 537 -10.83 10.89 -22.61
CA ASN A 537 -10.38 9.64 -21.99
C ASN A 537 -9.88 9.77 -20.54
N ASN A 538 -10.31 10.81 -19.81
CA ASN A 538 -9.74 11.13 -18.50
C ASN A 538 -10.29 10.32 -17.31
N ASN A 539 -11.26 9.42 -17.52
CA ASN A 539 -11.97 8.72 -16.44
C ASN A 539 -11.81 7.20 -16.47
N ILE A 540 -10.71 6.70 -15.90
CA ILE A 540 -10.43 5.27 -15.83
C ILE A 540 -11.32 4.55 -14.81
N GLY A 541 -11.66 5.21 -13.70
CA GLY A 541 -12.64 4.65 -12.77
C GLY A 541 -14.01 4.45 -13.44
N GLY A 542 -14.41 5.36 -14.32
CA GLY A 542 -15.62 5.25 -15.14
C GLY A 542 -15.57 4.10 -16.15
N LEU A 543 -14.43 3.88 -16.82
CA LEU A 543 -14.23 2.71 -17.68
C LEU A 543 -14.41 1.40 -16.89
N ILE A 544 -13.76 1.29 -15.72
CA ILE A 544 -13.86 0.09 -14.88
C ILE A 544 -15.31 -0.12 -14.41
N ALA A 545 -16.02 0.95 -14.05
CA ALA A 545 -17.43 0.89 -13.69
C ALA A 545 -18.30 0.38 -14.86
N ALA A 546 -18.07 0.86 -16.08
CA ALA A 546 -18.80 0.43 -17.28
C ALA A 546 -18.50 -1.04 -17.64
N VAL A 547 -17.26 -1.50 -17.46
CA VAL A 547 -16.88 -2.90 -17.66
C VAL A 547 -17.60 -3.82 -16.67
N LEU A 548 -17.73 -3.39 -15.41
CA LEU A 548 -18.34 -4.18 -14.34
C LEU A 548 -19.86 -4.05 -14.26
N GLU A 549 -20.48 -3.11 -14.96
CA GLU A 549 -21.93 -2.87 -14.98
C GLU A 549 -22.76 -4.16 -15.16
N PRO A 550 -22.40 -5.11 -16.05
CA PRO A 550 -23.20 -6.32 -16.26
C PRO A 550 -23.31 -7.24 -15.03
N VAL A 551 -22.44 -7.05 -14.02
CA VAL A 551 -22.48 -7.79 -12.75
C VAL A 551 -23.59 -7.25 -11.82
N GLY A 552 -24.32 -6.21 -12.24
CA GLY A 552 -25.46 -5.66 -11.52
C GLY A 552 -25.04 -4.96 -10.22
N GLY A 553 -25.82 -5.11 -9.16
CA GLY A 553 -25.57 -4.43 -7.87
C GLY A 553 -24.21 -4.75 -7.23
N PHE A 554 -23.61 -5.90 -7.57
CA PHE A 554 -22.29 -6.30 -7.07
C PHE A 554 -21.14 -5.48 -7.67
N SER A 555 -21.33 -4.86 -8.84
CA SER A 555 -20.33 -3.97 -9.46
C SER A 555 -19.89 -2.84 -8.52
N LYS A 556 -20.84 -2.24 -7.81
CA LYS A 556 -20.59 -1.17 -6.83
C LYS A 556 -19.70 -1.64 -5.68
N PHE A 557 -19.93 -2.85 -5.19
CA PHE A 557 -19.10 -3.46 -4.16
C PHE A 557 -17.68 -3.67 -4.69
N LEU A 558 -17.51 -4.20 -5.92
CA LEU A 558 -16.21 -4.39 -6.54
C LEU A 558 -15.44 -3.07 -6.72
N LEU A 559 -16.12 -1.98 -7.10
CA LEU A 559 -15.50 -0.65 -7.21
C LEU A 559 -14.99 -0.13 -5.87
N ILE A 560 -15.78 -0.30 -4.79
CA ILE A 560 -15.35 0.07 -3.43
C ILE A 560 -14.14 -0.75 -3.01
N VAL A 561 -14.20 -2.08 -3.18
CA VAL A 561 -13.11 -2.99 -2.83
C VAL A 561 -11.84 -2.61 -3.57
N LEU A 562 -11.93 -2.35 -4.86
CA LEU A 562 -10.81 -1.95 -5.69
C LEU A 562 -10.25 -0.58 -5.26
N ALA A 563 -11.12 0.39 -4.94
CA ALA A 563 -10.69 1.69 -4.41
C ALA A 563 -9.93 1.55 -3.07
N LEU A 564 -10.37 0.64 -2.19
CA LEU A 564 -9.72 0.34 -0.91
C LEU A 564 -8.38 -0.41 -1.05
N THR A 565 -8.01 -0.82 -2.27
CA THR A 565 -6.67 -1.38 -2.54
C THR A 565 -5.63 -0.32 -2.89
N LEU A 566 -6.03 0.87 -3.34
CA LEU A 566 -5.10 1.96 -3.68
C LEU A 566 -4.22 2.46 -2.52
N PRO A 567 -4.67 2.43 -1.24
CA PRO A 567 -3.79 2.68 -0.11
C PRO A 567 -2.55 1.75 -0.07
N SER A 568 -2.58 0.58 -0.73
CA SER A 568 -1.46 -0.35 -0.84
C SER A 568 -0.29 0.21 -1.65
N SER A 569 -0.54 0.93 -2.74
CA SER A 569 0.54 1.67 -3.42
C SER A 569 0.84 3.01 -2.76
N ALA A 570 -0.17 3.67 -2.17
CA ALA A 570 0.02 5.00 -1.58
C ALA A 570 0.84 4.97 -0.29
N SER A 571 0.65 3.97 0.58
CA SER A 571 1.28 3.94 1.90
C SER A 571 2.81 3.75 1.83
N PRO A 572 3.35 2.84 1.00
CA PRO A 572 4.79 2.75 0.78
C PRO A 572 5.36 4.03 0.17
N THR A 573 4.64 4.61 -0.79
CA THR A 573 5.03 5.87 -1.43
C THR A 573 5.12 6.99 -0.38
N LEU A 574 4.10 7.16 0.46
CA LEU A 574 4.06 8.17 1.51
C LEU A 574 5.13 7.96 2.58
N TYR A 575 5.38 6.70 2.97
CA TYR A 575 6.49 6.34 3.84
C TYR A 575 7.81 6.88 3.27
N THR A 576 8.09 6.56 2.00
CA THR A 576 9.35 6.92 1.36
C THR A 576 9.45 8.42 1.05
N THR A 577 8.32 9.11 0.80
CA THR A 577 8.26 10.59 0.75
C THR A 577 8.84 11.17 2.02
N CYS A 578 8.42 10.67 3.18
CA CYS A 578 8.87 11.21 4.46
C CYS A 578 10.36 10.92 4.71
N THR A 579 10.83 9.70 4.44
CA THR A 579 12.25 9.34 4.64
C THR A 579 13.17 10.09 3.68
N SER A 580 12.73 10.31 2.44
CA SER A 580 13.44 11.11 1.44
C SER A 580 13.52 12.58 1.87
N PHE A 581 12.40 13.15 2.36
CA PHE A 581 12.37 14.54 2.84
C PHE A 581 13.31 14.76 4.03
N MET A 582 13.34 13.81 4.98
CA MET A 582 14.29 13.84 6.10
C MET A 582 15.76 13.78 5.65
N THR A 583 16.06 13.19 4.49
CA THR A 583 17.43 13.04 3.98
C THR A 583 18.00 14.34 3.40
N ILE A 584 17.14 15.30 3.03
CA ILE A 584 17.49 16.61 2.46
C ILE A 584 18.35 17.43 3.42
N SER A 585 18.03 17.42 4.71
CA SER A 585 18.75 18.20 5.72
C SER A 585 18.63 17.59 7.11
N SER A 586 19.68 17.73 7.92
CA SER A 586 19.67 17.34 9.33
C SER A 586 18.59 18.06 10.15
N VAL A 587 18.14 19.24 9.71
CA VAL A 587 17.02 19.95 10.33
C VAL A 587 15.70 19.19 10.12
N PHE A 588 15.44 18.75 8.88
CA PHE A 588 14.22 18.01 8.54
C PHE A 588 14.22 16.59 9.12
N ALA A 589 15.39 15.99 9.32
CA ALA A 589 15.52 14.71 10.01
C ALA A 589 15.02 14.73 11.46
N ARG A 590 14.92 15.91 12.10
CA ARG A 590 14.36 16.06 13.46
C ARG A 590 12.83 16.14 13.48
N ILE A 591 12.18 16.36 12.33
CA ILE A 591 10.73 16.45 12.25
C ILE A 591 10.14 15.04 12.36
N PRO A 592 9.19 14.77 13.28
CA PRO A 592 8.53 13.49 13.35
C PRO A 592 7.85 13.11 12.03
N ARG A 593 8.02 11.85 11.60
CA ARG A 593 7.55 11.34 10.31
C ARG A 593 6.06 11.57 10.07
N PHE A 594 5.24 11.41 11.10
CA PHE A 594 3.79 11.58 10.98
C PHE A 594 3.39 13.00 10.57
N ILE A 595 4.15 14.03 10.97
CA ILE A 595 3.89 15.43 10.57
C ILE A 595 4.15 15.59 9.08
N LEU A 596 5.26 15.03 8.58
CA LEU A 596 5.59 15.07 7.16
C LEU A 596 4.54 14.31 6.32
N ALA A 597 4.01 13.20 6.82
CA ALA A 597 2.95 12.45 6.16
C ALA A 597 1.66 13.28 6.04
N VAL A 598 1.27 14.01 7.10
CA VAL A 598 0.11 14.92 7.07
C VAL A 598 0.33 16.05 6.07
N ILE A 599 1.53 16.65 6.05
CA ILE A 599 1.86 17.74 5.11
C ILE A 599 1.79 17.25 3.66
N ALA A 600 2.38 16.09 3.36
CA ALA A 600 2.34 15.50 2.02
C ALA A 600 0.88 15.26 1.58
N VAL A 601 0.05 14.64 2.42
CA VAL A 601 -1.37 14.43 2.10
C VAL A 601 -2.15 15.73 1.94
N ALA A 602 -1.84 16.75 2.75
CA ALA A 602 -2.47 18.07 2.63
C ALA A 602 -2.12 18.79 1.32
N VAL A 603 -0.93 18.56 0.76
CA VAL A 603 -0.52 19.06 -0.56
C VAL A 603 -1.13 18.23 -1.68
N CYS A 604 -1.16 16.91 -1.54
CA CYS A 604 -1.67 15.97 -2.52
C CYS A 604 -3.14 16.25 -2.89
N ILE A 605 -4.02 16.45 -1.89
CA ILE A 605 -5.47 16.63 -2.10
C ILE A 605 -5.83 17.75 -3.09
N PRO A 606 -5.42 19.03 -2.89
CA PRO A 606 -5.79 20.10 -3.81
C PRO A 606 -5.18 19.91 -5.20
N VAL A 607 -3.95 19.39 -5.29
CA VAL A 607 -3.30 19.14 -6.58
C VAL A 607 -4.01 18.01 -7.34
N ALA A 608 -4.41 16.94 -6.64
CA ALA A 608 -5.18 15.84 -7.20
C ALA A 608 -6.55 16.28 -7.72
N ILE A 609 -7.26 17.15 -7.00
CA ILE A 609 -8.55 17.69 -7.47
C ILE A 609 -8.39 18.44 -8.80
N VAL A 610 -7.35 19.25 -8.94
CA VAL A 610 -7.06 19.96 -10.19
C VAL A 610 -6.61 19.00 -11.29
N GLY A 611 -5.68 18.10 -10.97
CA GLY A 611 -5.12 17.10 -11.91
C GLY A 611 -6.15 16.12 -12.46
N ALA A 612 -7.22 15.83 -11.70
CA ALA A 612 -8.31 14.95 -12.13
C ALA A 612 -9.03 15.43 -13.40
N THR A 613 -8.98 16.73 -13.70
CA THR A 613 -9.62 17.31 -14.91
C THR A 613 -8.88 16.97 -16.21
N ARG A 614 -7.59 16.63 -16.13
CA ARG A 614 -6.71 16.31 -17.27
C ARG A 614 -5.83 15.12 -16.92
N PHE A 615 -6.46 14.03 -16.51
CA PHE A 615 -5.80 12.88 -15.89
C PHE A 615 -4.60 12.38 -16.71
N TYR A 616 -4.78 12.03 -17.99
CA TYR A 616 -3.69 11.43 -18.77
C TYR A 616 -2.56 12.39 -19.10
N SER A 617 -2.89 13.64 -19.44
CA SER A 617 -1.89 14.69 -19.64
C SER A 617 -1.07 14.90 -18.36
N THR A 618 -1.74 14.96 -17.19
CA THR A 618 -1.08 15.09 -15.89
C THR A 618 -0.19 13.88 -15.60
N MET A 619 -0.70 12.66 -15.79
CA MET A 619 0.01 11.42 -15.54
C MET A 619 1.25 11.28 -16.42
N VAL A 620 1.13 11.47 -17.73
CA VAL A 620 2.26 11.34 -18.67
C VAL A 620 3.32 12.41 -18.43
N GLN A 621 2.93 13.65 -18.11
CA GLN A 621 3.89 14.71 -17.77
C GLN A 621 4.65 14.40 -16.47
N ILE A 622 3.95 13.90 -15.44
CA ILE A 622 4.58 13.47 -14.18
C ILE A 622 5.56 12.32 -14.46
N LEU A 623 5.12 11.27 -15.17
CA LEU A 623 5.97 10.12 -15.48
C LEU A 623 7.20 10.50 -16.32
N SER A 624 7.03 11.38 -17.31
CA SER A 624 8.15 11.84 -18.14
C SER A 624 9.17 12.62 -17.32
N PHE A 625 8.71 13.54 -16.46
CA PHE A 625 9.58 14.27 -15.54
C PHE A 625 10.36 13.31 -14.62
N ILE A 626 9.69 12.28 -14.09
CA ILE A 626 10.31 11.26 -13.26
C ILE A 626 11.40 10.52 -14.04
N GLY A 627 11.14 10.13 -15.29
CA GLY A 627 12.10 9.47 -16.17
C GLY A 627 13.39 10.27 -16.37
N TYR A 628 13.26 11.59 -16.58
CA TYR A 628 14.41 12.46 -16.85
C TYR A 628 15.44 12.50 -15.73
N TRP A 629 15.03 12.34 -14.48
CA TRP A 629 15.99 12.34 -13.38
C TRP A 629 16.31 10.94 -12.85
N SER A 630 15.31 10.04 -12.80
CA SER A 630 15.47 8.70 -12.22
C SER A 630 16.41 7.84 -13.04
N SER A 631 16.46 7.98 -14.37
CA SER A 631 17.39 7.23 -15.21
C SER A 631 18.86 7.65 -14.98
N PRO A 632 19.25 8.95 -15.09
CA PRO A 632 20.58 9.41 -14.68
C PRO A 632 20.94 9.01 -13.24
N PHE A 633 20.00 9.14 -12.30
CA PHE A 633 20.21 8.71 -10.92
C PHE A 633 20.54 7.22 -10.82
N ALA A 634 19.73 6.36 -11.45
CA ALA A 634 19.90 4.92 -11.41
C ALA A 634 21.27 4.51 -11.99
N VAL A 635 21.63 5.04 -13.16
CA VAL A 635 22.91 4.69 -13.79
C VAL A 635 24.11 5.18 -13.00
N ILE A 636 24.05 6.34 -12.33
CA ILE A 636 25.14 6.82 -11.46
C ILE A 636 25.36 5.85 -10.30
N VAL A 637 24.29 5.46 -9.60
CA VAL A 637 24.38 4.55 -8.45
C VAL A 637 24.86 3.16 -8.88
N LEU A 638 24.32 2.62 -9.97
CA LEU A 638 24.71 1.30 -10.48
C LEU A 638 26.16 1.31 -11.01
N THR A 639 26.59 2.37 -11.69
CA THR A 639 27.97 2.49 -12.18
C THR A 639 28.95 2.60 -11.01
N GLU A 640 28.63 3.36 -9.95
CA GLU A 640 29.43 3.38 -8.72
C GLU A 640 29.56 1.97 -8.12
N HIS A 641 28.45 1.23 -8.04
CA HIS A 641 28.44 -0.10 -7.45
C HIS A 641 29.22 -1.13 -8.28
N PHE A 642 28.94 -1.24 -9.57
CA PHE A 642 29.52 -2.28 -10.42
C PHE A 642 30.94 -1.96 -10.89
N LEU A 643 31.21 -0.72 -11.29
CA LEU A 643 32.51 -0.36 -11.87
C LEU A 643 33.53 0.05 -10.81
N PHE A 644 33.17 0.98 -9.91
CA PHE A 644 34.13 1.56 -8.95
C PHE A 644 34.25 0.75 -7.66
N ARG A 645 33.17 0.06 -7.26
CA ARG A 645 33.13 -0.81 -6.06
C ARG A 645 33.19 -2.30 -6.41
N HIS A 646 33.25 -2.66 -7.70
CA HIS A 646 33.43 -4.02 -8.19
C HIS A 646 32.40 -5.03 -7.64
N ASN A 647 31.15 -4.60 -7.43
CA ASN A 647 30.08 -5.44 -6.86
C ASN A 647 30.45 -6.02 -5.47
N ARG A 648 31.20 -5.27 -4.66
CA ARG A 648 31.62 -5.68 -3.31
C ARG A 648 30.96 -4.83 -2.25
N TRP A 649 30.14 -5.45 -1.41
CA TRP A 649 29.47 -4.79 -0.28
C TRP A 649 30.45 -4.25 0.77
N CYS A 650 31.57 -4.95 1.00
CA CYS A 650 32.63 -4.49 1.90
C CYS A 650 33.38 -3.24 1.42
N ALA A 651 33.22 -2.83 0.16
CA ALA A 651 33.77 -1.57 -0.33
C ALA A 651 32.98 -0.35 0.16
N TYR A 652 31.78 -0.55 0.71
CA TYR A 652 31.03 0.52 1.37
C TYR A 652 31.58 0.76 2.77
N PRO A 653 31.86 2.02 3.14
CA PRO A 653 32.12 2.37 4.53
C PRO A 653 30.94 1.96 5.41
N ASP A 654 31.22 1.61 6.66
CA ASP A 654 30.21 1.18 7.62
C ASP A 654 29.09 2.22 7.75
N PRO A 655 27.85 1.93 7.29
CA PRO A 655 26.84 2.97 7.17
C PRO A 655 26.41 3.63 8.47
N PRO A 656 26.16 2.91 9.59
CA PRO A 656 25.83 3.50 10.88
C PRO A 656 26.80 4.60 11.34
N THR A 657 28.09 4.47 11.03
CA THR A 657 29.12 5.43 11.47
C THR A 657 29.44 6.52 10.46
N THR A 658 29.10 6.35 9.17
CA THR A 658 29.57 7.23 8.08
C THR A 658 28.45 8.00 7.37
N TYR A 659 27.21 7.51 7.34
CA TYR A 659 26.14 8.04 6.46
C TYR A 659 25.83 9.54 6.60
N ASN A 660 26.11 10.13 7.77
CA ASN A 660 25.83 11.54 8.08
C ASN A 660 27.10 12.38 8.29
N LYS A 661 28.27 11.89 7.88
CA LYS A 661 29.56 12.58 8.02
C LYS A 661 30.12 12.96 6.65
N PRO A 662 29.98 14.22 6.21
CA PRO A 662 30.42 14.65 4.87
C PRO A 662 31.88 14.32 4.55
N HIS A 663 32.76 14.40 5.55
CA HIS A 663 34.19 14.13 5.40
C HIS A 663 34.54 12.62 5.29
N LEU A 664 33.59 11.71 5.45
CA LEU A 664 33.78 10.26 5.22
C LEU A 664 33.09 9.77 3.95
N LEU A 665 32.34 10.65 3.27
CA LEU A 665 31.62 10.36 2.03
C LEU A 665 32.39 10.95 0.83
N PRO A 666 32.09 10.52 -0.41
CA PRO A 666 32.61 11.20 -1.60
C PRO A 666 32.21 12.68 -1.60
N PRO A 667 33.01 13.57 -2.22
CA PRO A 667 32.64 14.98 -2.37
C PRO A 667 31.30 15.18 -3.11
N GLY A 668 31.03 14.34 -4.11
CA GLY A 668 29.78 14.36 -4.88
C GLY A 668 29.82 15.22 -6.14
N TYR A 669 30.99 15.75 -6.50
CA TYR A 669 31.16 16.58 -7.69
C TYR A 669 30.96 15.75 -8.96
N ALA A 670 31.45 14.51 -8.98
CA ALA A 670 31.30 13.63 -10.14
C ALA A 670 29.82 13.37 -10.48
N ALA A 671 29.02 13.00 -9.48
CA ALA A 671 27.59 12.72 -9.67
C ALA A 671 26.81 13.98 -10.05
N THR A 672 27.05 15.09 -9.36
CA THR A 672 26.34 16.36 -9.61
C THR A 672 26.66 16.92 -10.99
N PHE A 673 27.94 16.87 -11.40
CA PHE A 673 28.36 17.27 -12.75
C PHE A 673 27.74 16.37 -13.82
N THR A 674 27.79 15.05 -13.62
CA THR A 674 27.18 14.08 -14.53
C THR A 674 25.70 14.38 -14.71
N PHE A 675 24.98 14.59 -13.61
CA PHE A 675 23.55 14.91 -13.65
C PHE A 675 23.27 16.20 -14.44
N ALA A 676 24.06 17.26 -14.24
CA ALA A 676 23.94 18.50 -14.99
C ALA A 676 24.16 18.29 -16.50
N VAL A 677 25.14 17.47 -16.89
CA VAL A 677 25.39 17.11 -18.30
C VAL A 677 24.23 16.28 -18.86
N CYS A 678 23.69 15.32 -18.10
CA CYS A 678 22.50 14.56 -18.47
C CYS A 678 21.31 15.48 -18.75
N VAL A 679 21.03 16.45 -17.86
CA VAL A 679 19.96 17.44 -18.07
C VAL A 679 20.16 18.18 -19.40
N GLY A 680 21.39 18.63 -19.68
CA GLY A 680 21.73 19.27 -20.96
C GLY A 680 21.47 18.38 -22.18
N ALA A 681 21.68 17.06 -22.07
CA ALA A 681 21.42 16.09 -23.14
C ALA A 681 19.93 15.68 -23.26
N ILE A 682 19.18 15.74 -22.16
CA ILE A 682 17.75 15.40 -22.10
C ILE A 682 16.90 16.49 -22.75
N VAL A 683 17.16 17.77 -22.45
CA VAL A 683 16.38 18.91 -22.95
C VAL A 683 16.16 18.91 -24.47
N PRO A 684 17.16 18.60 -25.33
CA PRO A 684 16.91 18.53 -26.77
C PRO A 684 16.13 17.30 -27.24
N CYS A 685 16.03 16.27 -26.39
CA CYS A 685 15.43 14.96 -26.70
C CYS A 685 14.03 14.76 -26.09
N MET A 686 13.58 15.67 -25.21
CA MET A 686 12.28 15.56 -24.55
C MET A 686 11.14 16.13 -25.39
N ALA A 687 9.95 15.55 -25.25
CA ALA A 687 8.72 15.91 -25.95
C ALA A 687 7.55 16.04 -24.95
N GLN A 688 7.40 17.23 -24.39
CA GLN A 688 6.39 17.58 -23.40
C GLN A 688 5.46 18.66 -23.93
N GLU A 689 4.27 18.83 -23.32
CA GLU A 689 3.30 19.85 -23.75
C GLU A 689 3.88 21.27 -23.75
N TRP A 690 4.72 21.58 -22.76
CA TRP A 690 5.33 22.89 -22.57
C TRP A 690 6.67 23.05 -23.30
N TRP A 691 7.29 21.95 -23.76
CA TRP A 691 8.55 21.98 -24.49
C TRP A 691 8.76 20.74 -25.33
N THR A 692 9.09 20.94 -26.59
CA THR A 692 9.56 19.87 -27.48
C THR A 692 10.93 20.25 -28.05
N GLY A 693 11.94 19.44 -27.73
CA GLY A 693 13.31 19.66 -28.17
C GLY A 693 13.53 19.38 -29.67
N PRO A 694 14.61 19.90 -30.28
CA PRO A 694 14.89 19.72 -31.70
C PRO A 694 15.02 18.26 -32.14
N VAL A 695 15.57 17.37 -31.31
CA VAL A 695 15.72 15.94 -31.65
C VAL A 695 14.36 15.24 -31.62
N ALA A 696 13.54 15.55 -30.61
CA ALA A 696 12.18 15.06 -30.55
C ALA A 696 11.35 15.52 -31.77
N LYS A 697 11.44 16.81 -32.13
CA LYS A 697 10.77 17.39 -33.31
C LYS A 697 11.21 16.76 -34.63
N ALA A 698 12.45 16.29 -34.72
CA ALA A 698 12.98 15.62 -35.91
C ALA A 698 12.41 14.20 -36.13
N GLY A 699 11.55 13.70 -35.22
CA GLY A 699 10.87 12.42 -35.36
C GLY A 699 11.36 11.33 -34.42
N ALA A 700 12.24 11.64 -33.48
CA ALA A 700 12.69 10.67 -32.46
C ALA A 700 11.61 10.37 -31.41
N GLY A 701 10.67 11.30 -31.18
CA GLY A 701 9.77 11.26 -30.03
C GLY A 701 10.48 11.61 -28.73
N ASP A 702 9.87 11.29 -27.60
CA ASP A 702 10.48 11.49 -26.29
C ASP A 702 11.45 10.35 -25.96
N VAL A 703 12.74 10.62 -26.13
CA VAL A 703 13.82 9.69 -25.79
C VAL A 703 14.71 10.24 -24.67
N GLY A 704 14.27 11.29 -23.99
CA GLY A 704 15.05 12.00 -22.98
C GLY A 704 15.60 11.07 -21.91
N MET A 705 14.76 10.20 -21.35
CA MET A 705 15.19 9.24 -20.32
C MET A 705 16.31 8.28 -20.80
N LEU A 706 16.21 7.74 -22.01
CA LEU A 706 17.19 6.80 -22.56
C LEU A 706 18.53 7.50 -22.79
N VAL A 707 18.49 8.70 -23.39
CA VAL A 707 19.67 9.53 -23.62
C VAL A 707 20.32 9.93 -22.29
N GLY A 708 19.52 10.34 -21.30
CA GLY A 708 19.99 10.68 -19.96
C GLY A 708 20.74 9.53 -19.29
N GLY A 709 20.22 8.30 -19.38
CA GLY A 709 20.88 7.10 -18.86
C GLY A 709 22.19 6.78 -19.60
N ALA A 710 22.18 6.78 -20.94
CA ALA A 710 23.36 6.47 -21.74
C ALA A 710 24.50 7.48 -21.53
N VAL A 711 24.17 8.78 -21.56
CA VAL A 711 25.12 9.87 -21.27
C VAL A 711 25.61 9.79 -19.83
N GLY A 712 24.72 9.46 -18.89
CA GLY A 712 25.05 9.35 -17.47
C GLY A 712 26.14 8.32 -17.19
N VAL A 713 26.07 7.14 -17.81
CA VAL A 713 27.12 6.12 -17.70
C VAL A 713 28.46 6.67 -18.20
N VAL A 714 28.51 7.17 -19.43
CA VAL A 714 29.76 7.63 -20.06
C VAL A 714 30.42 8.75 -19.27
N VAL A 715 29.64 9.76 -18.88
CA VAL A 715 30.16 10.94 -18.18
C VAL A 715 30.56 10.60 -16.76
N TYR A 716 29.78 9.78 -16.04
CA TYR A 716 30.10 9.41 -14.67
C TYR A 716 31.41 8.62 -14.56
N VAL A 717 31.68 7.70 -15.49
CA VAL A 717 32.95 6.95 -15.52
C VAL A 717 34.15 7.89 -15.58
N GLY A 718 34.12 8.88 -16.46
CA GLY A 718 35.20 9.88 -16.57
C GLY A 718 35.28 10.78 -15.33
N ALA A 719 34.16 11.37 -14.93
CA ALA A 719 34.12 12.33 -13.82
C ALA A 719 34.50 11.68 -12.48
N ARG A 720 34.02 10.46 -12.22
CA ARG A 720 34.32 9.71 -10.99
C ARG A 720 35.76 9.22 -10.94
N GLY A 721 36.33 8.84 -12.09
CA GLY A 721 37.75 8.52 -12.20
C GLY A 721 38.65 9.71 -11.81
N LEU A 722 38.28 10.92 -12.23
CA LEU A 722 38.98 12.15 -11.84
C LEU A 722 38.78 12.47 -10.35
N GLU A 723 37.55 12.41 -9.85
CA GLU A 723 37.24 12.69 -8.43
C GLU A 723 38.04 11.79 -7.48
N ARG A 724 38.10 10.48 -7.76
CA ARG A 724 38.91 9.54 -6.97
C ARG A 724 40.41 9.84 -7.05
N LYS A 725 40.91 10.26 -8.22
CA LYS A 725 42.33 10.62 -8.40
C LYS A 725 42.72 11.85 -7.58
N TYR A 726 41.85 12.87 -7.50
CA TYR A 726 42.14 14.11 -6.80
C TYR A 726 41.85 14.06 -5.29
N PHE A 727 40.75 13.42 -4.88
CA PHE A 727 40.30 13.43 -3.49
C PHE A 727 40.58 12.12 -2.73
N GLY A 728 41.02 11.07 -3.43
CA GLY A 728 41.35 9.77 -2.84
C GLY A 728 40.12 8.93 -2.42
N ARG A 729 38.90 9.39 -2.70
CA ARG A 729 37.65 8.76 -2.24
C ARG A 729 36.51 8.91 -3.23
#